data_AF-A0A7I7X5P0-F1
#
_entry.id   AF-A0A7I7X5P0-F1
#
_cell.length_a   1.000
_cell.length_b   1.000
_cell.length_c   1.000
_cell.angle_alpha   90.00
_cell.angle_beta   90.00
_cell.angle_gamma   90.00
#
_symmetry.space_group_name_H-M   'P 1'
#
loop_
_entity.id
_entity.type
_entity.pdbx_description
1 polymer ?
#
loop_
_entity_poly.entity_id
_entity_poly.type
_entity_poly.pdbx_seq_one_letter_code
_entity_poly.pdbx_strand_id
1 'polypeptide(L)'
;MAASGRCLMNRKNVIRTVTAIAVILLLGWSFFYFSDDTRGYKPVDTSVAVAQIHNGNVKSAQLDDREQQLRLVLKNPLTSVEVTGQSGNADKSGRSEKVDKLITKYPTGYAVPLYTALTAKKAEINTTVNQGSLLGSLLIYMLPMLLLIGLFVMFSRMQGGARMGFGMGKSRAKQLGKDMPKTTFADVAGADEAVEELYEIKDFLQNPARYQALGAKIPKGVLLYGPPGTGKTLLARAVAGEAGVPFFTISGSDFVEMFVGVGASRVRDLFEQAKQNSPCIVFVDEIDAVGRQRGAGMGGGHDEREQTLNQLLVEMDGFGDRGGVILIAATNRPDILDPALLRPGRFDRQIPVTNPDIAGRRAVLRVHAKGKPIGPDADLDGLAKRTVGMSGADLANVINEAALLTARENGTVITGAALEEAVDRVIGGPRRKSRIISEHEKKITAYHEGGHTLAAWAMPDIDPVYKVTILARGRTGGHAVAVPEEDKGLRTRSEMIAQLVFAMGGRAAEELVFREPTTGAVSDIEKATAVARAMVTEYGMSAKLGAVRYGSNHGDPFVGRAMGTQPDYSHEVARGIDDEVRKLIEAAHTEAWEILTEYRDVLDILAGELLEKETLHRADLEKIFDGVVKRPRLTAFDDFGGRTPSDKPPIKTPGELAMERGEPWPQPKPEPAFKAAIAQATREAAARAAEAGPNGSNGVPAGGDAVPPATQPDYGAPAGWQAPGWPPAQQQSQPPQPPQPPQQGGYWYPPQHWPRQGYPPAQQYPPYQQHQPYPGGGQPPAPPVPSGEADGGGRSAEKNRSEQPSGD
;
A
#
# COMPACT_ATOMS: atom_id res chain seq x y z
N MET A 1 22.04 -17.82 -38.46
CA MET A 1 22.26 -19.28 -38.64
C MET A 1 22.98 -19.81 -37.40
N ALA A 2 22.52 -20.97 -36.88
CA ALA A 2 22.96 -21.68 -35.65
C ALA A 2 22.68 -20.93 -34.33
N ALA A 3 22.10 -21.50 -33.27
CA ALA A 3 21.89 -22.91 -32.91
C ALA A 3 20.57 -23.07 -32.11
N SER A 4 19.61 -23.80 -32.67
CA SER A 4 18.51 -24.41 -31.92
C SER A 4 18.88 -25.88 -31.70
N GLY A 5 19.27 -26.20 -30.48
CA GLY A 5 19.65 -27.55 -30.09
C GLY A 5 19.27 -27.79 -28.65
N ARG A 6 18.07 -28.33 -28.42
CA ARG A 6 17.77 -29.14 -27.23
C ARG A 6 16.45 -29.91 -27.33
N CYS A 7 16.53 -31.15 -26.86
CA CYS A 7 15.44 -32.01 -26.40
C CYS A 7 14.59 -32.75 -27.44
N LEU A 8 15.20 -33.70 -28.16
CA LEU A 8 14.49 -34.93 -28.54
C LEU A 8 14.36 -35.83 -27.31
N MET A 9 13.40 -35.53 -26.43
CA MET A 9 12.88 -36.53 -25.50
C MET A 9 12.22 -37.64 -26.33
N ASN A 10 12.46 -38.89 -25.94
CA ASN A 10 12.08 -40.10 -26.67
C ASN A 10 10.56 -40.15 -26.94
N ARG A 11 10.15 -39.60 -28.09
CA ARG A 11 8.75 -39.35 -28.50
C ARG A 11 7.89 -40.61 -28.44
N LYS A 12 8.51 -41.79 -28.63
CA LYS A 12 7.84 -43.10 -28.53
C LYS A 12 7.40 -43.44 -27.10
N ASN A 13 8.17 -43.05 -26.08
CA ASN A 13 7.81 -43.32 -24.69
C ASN A 13 6.70 -42.39 -24.21
N VAL A 14 6.77 -41.10 -24.56
CA VAL A 14 5.73 -40.11 -24.23
C VAL A 14 4.40 -40.47 -24.90
N ILE A 15 4.42 -40.87 -26.17
CA ILE A 15 3.19 -41.28 -26.87
C ILE A 15 2.59 -42.53 -26.22
N ARG A 16 3.39 -43.53 -25.81
CA ARG A 16 2.89 -44.72 -25.09
C ARG A 16 2.30 -44.40 -23.72
N THR A 17 2.90 -43.52 -22.94
CA THR A 17 2.34 -43.13 -21.64
C THR A 17 1.07 -42.32 -21.78
N VAL A 18 1.00 -41.39 -22.74
CA VAL A 18 -0.21 -40.60 -22.99
C VAL A 18 -1.36 -41.49 -23.50
N THR A 19 -1.08 -42.44 -24.41
CA THR A 19 -2.11 -43.40 -24.86
C THR A 19 -2.57 -44.33 -23.75
N ALA A 20 -1.67 -44.81 -22.88
CA ALA A 20 -2.06 -45.62 -21.72
C ALA A 20 -2.96 -44.85 -20.75
N ILE A 21 -2.64 -43.59 -20.45
CA ILE A 21 -3.47 -42.73 -19.59
C ILE A 21 -4.83 -42.47 -20.25
N ALA A 22 -4.87 -42.18 -21.55
CA ALA A 22 -6.12 -41.96 -22.28
C ALA A 22 -7.03 -43.20 -22.27
N VAL A 23 -6.47 -44.40 -22.44
CA VAL A 23 -7.22 -45.67 -22.36
C VAL A 23 -7.76 -45.90 -20.95
N ILE A 24 -6.97 -45.65 -19.91
CA ILE A 24 -7.41 -45.79 -18.52
C ILE A 24 -8.53 -44.80 -18.18
N LEU A 25 -8.40 -43.55 -18.63
CA LEU A 25 -9.45 -42.53 -18.45
C LEU A 25 -10.72 -42.89 -19.23
N LEU A 26 -10.60 -43.43 -20.44
CA LEU A 26 -11.74 -43.92 -21.22
C LEU A 26 -12.41 -45.13 -20.56
N LEU A 27 -11.65 -46.07 -19.99
CA LEU A 27 -12.20 -47.20 -19.27
C LEU A 27 -12.90 -46.76 -17.97
N GLY A 28 -12.29 -45.83 -17.22
CA GLY A 28 -12.91 -45.22 -16.04
C GLY A 28 -14.19 -44.47 -16.40
N TRP A 29 -14.15 -43.64 -17.44
CA TRP A 29 -15.33 -42.93 -17.94
C TRP A 29 -16.41 -43.90 -18.42
N SER A 30 -16.05 -44.96 -19.15
CA SER A 30 -16.98 -46.00 -19.59
C SER A 30 -17.62 -46.72 -18.40
N PHE A 31 -16.86 -47.05 -17.36
CA PHE A 31 -17.40 -47.68 -16.15
C PHE A 31 -18.45 -46.78 -15.48
N PHE A 32 -18.12 -45.51 -15.23
CA PHE A 32 -19.07 -44.53 -14.69
C PHE A 32 -20.25 -44.26 -15.64
N TYR A 33 -20.04 -44.36 -16.95
CA TYR A 33 -21.07 -44.16 -17.96
C TYR A 33 -22.09 -45.30 -17.98
N PHE A 34 -21.65 -46.54 -17.81
CA PHE A 34 -22.54 -47.71 -17.81
C PHE A 34 -23.09 -48.08 -16.42
N SER A 35 -22.52 -47.57 -15.32
CA SER A 35 -22.97 -47.90 -13.96
C SER A 35 -24.08 -47.00 -13.39
N ASP A 36 -24.50 -45.97 -14.14
CA ASP A 36 -25.45 -44.96 -13.64
C ASP A 36 -26.88 -45.25 -14.14
N ASP A 37 -27.63 -45.97 -13.31
CA ASP A 37 -29.02 -46.37 -13.56
C ASP A 37 -30.05 -45.23 -13.36
N THR A 38 -29.61 -44.00 -13.04
CA THR A 38 -30.51 -42.85 -12.80
C THR A 38 -30.74 -41.96 -14.03
N ARG A 39 -30.01 -42.20 -15.12
CA ARG A 39 -29.96 -41.34 -16.33
C ARG A 39 -31.26 -41.14 -17.08
N GLY A 40 -32.27 -41.96 -16.82
CA GLY A 40 -33.61 -41.85 -17.42
C GLY A 40 -34.63 -41.09 -16.57
N TYR A 41 -34.27 -40.60 -15.37
CA TYR A 41 -35.20 -39.95 -14.45
C TYR A 41 -34.88 -38.47 -14.30
N LYS A 42 -35.91 -37.62 -14.37
CA LYS A 42 -35.76 -36.18 -14.15
C LYS A 42 -35.87 -35.85 -12.65
N PRO A 43 -34.90 -35.13 -12.05
CA PRO A 43 -34.98 -34.74 -10.65
C PRO A 43 -36.09 -33.71 -10.44
N VAL A 44 -36.93 -33.93 -9.44
CA VAL A 44 -38.06 -33.06 -9.09
C VAL A 44 -38.12 -32.80 -7.60
N ASP A 45 -38.76 -31.69 -7.23
CA ASP A 45 -39.06 -31.42 -5.83
C ASP A 45 -40.04 -32.44 -5.26
N THR A 46 -39.84 -32.78 -3.97
CA THR A 46 -40.66 -33.76 -3.26
C THR A 46 -42.14 -33.38 -3.27
N SER A 47 -42.47 -32.09 -3.23
CA SER A 47 -43.84 -31.56 -3.31
C SER A 47 -44.52 -31.90 -4.63
N VAL A 48 -43.81 -31.78 -5.75
CA VAL A 48 -44.31 -32.10 -7.10
C VAL A 48 -44.55 -33.60 -7.22
N ALA A 49 -43.60 -34.42 -6.75
CA ALA A 49 -43.77 -35.87 -6.73
C ALA A 49 -44.96 -36.31 -5.87
N VAL A 50 -45.12 -35.74 -4.67
CA VAL A 50 -46.25 -36.02 -3.76
C VAL A 50 -47.58 -35.59 -4.38
N ALA A 51 -47.63 -34.44 -5.05
CA ALA A 51 -48.83 -33.99 -5.77
C ALA A 51 -49.27 -34.99 -6.85
N GLN A 52 -48.33 -35.54 -7.63
CA GLN A 52 -48.64 -36.56 -8.64
C GLN A 52 -49.17 -37.87 -8.04
N ILE A 53 -48.68 -38.25 -6.85
CA ILE A 53 -49.17 -39.42 -6.10
C ILE A 53 -50.61 -39.18 -5.64
N HIS A 54 -50.90 -38.03 -5.02
CA HIS A 54 -52.26 -37.69 -4.57
C HIS A 54 -53.26 -37.60 -5.73
N ASN A 55 -52.82 -37.07 -6.88
CA ASN A 55 -53.61 -36.97 -8.10
C ASN A 55 -53.79 -38.32 -8.83
N GLY A 56 -53.12 -39.39 -8.39
CA GLY A 56 -53.26 -40.73 -8.97
C GLY A 56 -52.59 -40.92 -10.34
N ASN A 57 -51.71 -40.00 -10.74
CA ASN A 57 -51.02 -39.99 -12.04
C ASN A 57 -49.77 -40.90 -12.09
N VAL A 58 -49.58 -41.76 -11.08
CA VAL A 58 -48.43 -42.68 -10.99
C VAL A 58 -48.83 -44.06 -11.52
N LYS A 59 -48.05 -44.59 -12.46
CA LYS A 59 -48.18 -45.94 -13.01
C LYS A 59 -47.44 -46.94 -12.14
N SER A 60 -46.16 -46.69 -11.90
CA SER A 60 -45.33 -47.48 -11.00
C SER A 60 -44.44 -46.58 -10.15
N ALA A 61 -44.14 -47.03 -8.94
CA ALA A 61 -43.27 -46.35 -8.01
C ALA A 61 -42.22 -47.33 -7.48
N GLN A 62 -40.96 -46.91 -7.50
CA GLN A 62 -39.87 -47.64 -6.88
C GLN A 62 -39.31 -46.84 -5.70
N LEU A 63 -39.34 -47.45 -4.52
CA LEU A 63 -38.90 -46.85 -3.28
C LEU A 63 -37.54 -47.44 -2.88
N ASP A 64 -36.49 -46.62 -2.97
CA ASP A 64 -35.11 -46.98 -2.62
C ASP A 64 -34.81 -46.50 -1.20
N ASP A 65 -35.00 -47.38 -0.22
CA ASP A 65 -34.97 -47.02 1.22
C ASP A 65 -33.60 -46.51 1.69
N ARG A 66 -32.52 -47.17 1.27
CA ARG A 66 -31.14 -46.79 1.66
C ARG A 66 -30.71 -45.45 1.07
N GLU A 67 -31.11 -45.16 -0.17
CA GLU A 67 -30.73 -43.95 -0.89
C GLU A 67 -31.72 -42.79 -0.64
N GLN A 68 -32.82 -43.07 0.08
CA GLN A 68 -33.93 -42.17 0.38
C GLN A 68 -34.49 -41.52 -0.89
N GLN A 69 -34.69 -42.35 -1.91
CA GLN A 69 -35.11 -41.93 -3.24
C GLN A 69 -36.41 -42.60 -3.63
N LEU A 70 -37.30 -41.81 -4.23
CA LEU A 70 -38.54 -42.27 -4.82
C LEU A 70 -38.48 -42.02 -6.32
N ARG A 71 -38.57 -43.09 -7.10
CA ARG A 71 -38.63 -43.08 -8.55
C ARG A 71 -40.06 -43.34 -8.99
N LEU A 72 -40.63 -42.45 -9.80
CA LEU A 72 -42.01 -42.53 -10.28
C LEU A 72 -42.02 -42.63 -11.80
N VAL A 73 -42.82 -43.55 -12.32
CA VAL A 73 -43.21 -43.58 -13.73
C VAL A 73 -44.66 -43.12 -13.81
N LEU A 74 -44.92 -42.06 -14.56
CA LEU A 74 -46.24 -41.45 -14.67
C LEU A 74 -47.10 -42.17 -15.71
N LYS A 75 -48.43 -42.09 -15.54
CA LYS A 75 -49.41 -42.54 -16.55
C LYS A 75 -49.50 -41.55 -17.70
N ASN A 76 -49.61 -40.26 -17.36
CA ASN A 76 -49.59 -39.16 -18.30
C ASN A 76 -48.33 -38.33 -18.09
N PRO A 77 -47.51 -38.11 -19.14
CA PRO A 77 -46.27 -37.36 -19.03
C PRO A 77 -46.54 -35.88 -18.77
N LEU A 78 -45.70 -35.26 -17.93
CA LEU A 78 -45.75 -33.83 -17.63
C LEU A 78 -44.92 -33.03 -18.61
N THR A 79 -45.22 -31.74 -18.78
CA THR A 79 -44.35 -30.84 -19.54
C THR A 79 -43.18 -30.36 -18.66
N SER A 80 -42.03 -30.09 -19.27
CA SER A 80 -40.83 -29.63 -18.56
C SER A 80 -41.04 -28.42 -17.64
N VAL A 81 -41.99 -27.52 -17.99
CA VAL A 81 -42.35 -26.33 -17.22
C VAL A 81 -43.08 -26.67 -15.91
N GLU A 82 -43.96 -27.67 -15.93
CA GLU A 82 -44.70 -28.13 -14.74
C GLU A 82 -43.79 -28.84 -13.73
N VAL A 83 -42.62 -29.30 -14.18
CA VAL A 83 -41.69 -30.08 -13.37
C VAL A 83 -40.73 -29.21 -12.55
N THR A 84 -40.27 -28.07 -13.10
CA THR A 84 -39.23 -27.24 -12.46
C THR A 84 -39.74 -25.94 -11.83
N GLY A 85 -41.01 -25.57 -12.01
CA GLY A 85 -41.62 -24.38 -11.40
C GLY A 85 -40.98 -23.04 -11.81
N GLN A 86 -40.05 -23.04 -12.75
CA GLN A 86 -39.36 -21.86 -13.27
C GLN A 86 -39.67 -21.68 -14.76
N SER A 87 -40.24 -20.53 -15.13
CA SER A 87 -40.55 -20.17 -16.52
C SER A 87 -39.33 -19.76 -17.35
N GLY A 88 -38.11 -19.84 -16.81
CA GLY A 88 -36.90 -19.30 -17.42
C GLY A 88 -35.84 -20.35 -17.70
N ASN A 89 -36.07 -21.22 -18.69
CA ASN A 89 -35.06 -21.73 -19.62
C ASN A 89 -35.76 -22.66 -20.61
N ALA A 90 -36.43 -22.04 -21.60
CA ALA A 90 -36.79 -22.73 -22.81
C ALA A 90 -35.50 -23.01 -23.60
N ASP A 91 -35.26 -24.29 -23.91
CA ASP A 91 -34.27 -24.65 -24.92
C ASP A 91 -34.58 -23.89 -26.21
N LYS A 92 -33.52 -23.50 -26.95
CA LYS A 92 -33.55 -22.65 -28.17
C LYS A 92 -34.36 -23.22 -29.36
N SER A 93 -35.28 -24.16 -29.13
CA SER A 93 -36.20 -24.74 -30.12
C SER A 93 -37.68 -24.73 -29.70
N GLY A 94 -38.05 -24.15 -28.55
CA GLY A 94 -39.45 -23.88 -28.19
C GLY A 94 -40.36 -25.11 -28.04
N ARG A 95 -39.80 -26.31 -27.84
CA ARG A 95 -40.58 -27.54 -27.58
C ARG A 95 -40.43 -27.94 -26.11
N SER A 96 -41.54 -27.98 -25.38
CA SER A 96 -41.60 -28.53 -24.02
C SER A 96 -41.38 -30.05 -24.06
N GLU A 97 -40.31 -30.52 -23.44
CA GLU A 97 -40.02 -31.95 -23.30
C GLU A 97 -41.08 -32.61 -22.41
N LYS A 98 -41.63 -33.75 -22.86
CA LYS A 98 -42.56 -34.57 -22.10
C LYS A 98 -41.78 -35.51 -21.19
N VAL A 99 -41.99 -35.40 -19.88
CA VAL A 99 -41.26 -36.13 -18.86
C VAL A 99 -42.22 -37.16 -18.23
N ASP A 100 -41.91 -38.44 -18.40
CA ASP A 100 -42.68 -39.58 -17.90
C ASP A 100 -42.04 -40.22 -16.65
N LYS A 101 -40.78 -39.95 -16.37
CA LYS A 101 -40.00 -40.53 -15.26
C LYS A 101 -39.45 -39.45 -14.33
N LEU A 102 -39.85 -39.48 -13.07
CA LEU A 102 -39.44 -38.52 -12.04
C LEU A 102 -38.63 -39.19 -10.94
N ILE A 103 -37.64 -38.50 -10.40
CA ILE A 103 -36.91 -38.93 -9.20
C ILE A 103 -36.88 -37.82 -8.17
N THR A 104 -37.21 -38.13 -6.92
CA THR A 104 -37.10 -37.19 -5.79
C THR A 104 -36.40 -37.86 -4.64
N LYS A 105 -35.67 -37.06 -3.85
CA LYS A 105 -35.21 -37.48 -2.52
C LYS A 105 -36.28 -37.13 -1.49
N TYR A 106 -36.41 -37.94 -0.44
CA TYR A 106 -37.33 -37.67 0.66
C TYR A 106 -36.61 -37.75 2.02
N PRO A 107 -37.02 -36.99 3.04
CA PRO A 107 -36.40 -37.04 4.36
C PRO A 107 -36.57 -38.41 5.06
N THR A 108 -35.64 -38.75 5.95
CA THR A 108 -35.73 -39.91 6.85
C THR A 108 -37.08 -39.97 7.57
N GLY A 109 -37.77 -41.12 7.50
CA GLY A 109 -39.07 -41.32 8.16
C GLY A 109 -40.30 -41.04 7.29
N TYR A 110 -40.13 -40.41 6.12
CA TYR A 110 -41.23 -40.13 5.17
C TYR A 110 -41.57 -41.30 4.21
N ALA A 111 -40.79 -42.39 4.26
CA ALA A 111 -41.00 -43.58 3.43
C ALA A 111 -42.36 -44.27 3.69
N VAL A 112 -42.75 -44.41 4.96
CA VAL A 112 -44.01 -45.08 5.35
C VAL A 112 -45.24 -44.29 4.89
N PRO A 113 -45.35 -42.97 5.13
CA PRO A 113 -46.43 -42.16 4.56
C PRO A 113 -46.53 -42.25 3.03
N LEU A 114 -45.40 -42.23 2.32
CA LEU A 114 -45.36 -42.33 0.86
C LEU A 114 -45.83 -43.71 0.37
N TYR A 115 -45.41 -44.79 1.03
CA TYR A 115 -45.86 -46.15 0.72
C TYR A 115 -47.38 -46.31 0.92
N THR A 116 -47.91 -45.78 2.02
CA THR A 116 -49.36 -45.76 2.27
C THR A 116 -50.12 -44.96 1.22
N ALA A 117 -49.63 -43.78 0.84
CA ALA A 117 -50.27 -42.92 -0.18
C ALA A 117 -50.27 -43.57 -1.57
N LEU A 118 -49.19 -44.26 -1.95
CA LEU A 118 -49.08 -45.00 -3.21
C LEU A 118 -50.00 -46.23 -3.23
N THR A 119 -50.10 -46.95 -2.11
CA THR A 119 -50.95 -48.15 -1.98
C THR A 119 -52.43 -47.78 -2.06
N ALA A 120 -52.84 -46.67 -1.43
CA ALA A 120 -54.22 -46.17 -1.47
C ALA A 120 -54.70 -45.82 -2.90
N LYS A 121 -53.78 -45.53 -3.83
CA LYS A 121 -54.06 -45.17 -5.22
C LYS A 121 -53.80 -46.30 -6.23
N LYS A 122 -53.54 -47.53 -5.76
CA LYS A 122 -53.31 -48.75 -6.56
C LYS A 122 -52.18 -48.61 -7.60
N ALA A 123 -51.08 -47.95 -7.26
CA ALA A 123 -49.86 -47.96 -8.09
C ALA A 123 -49.08 -49.28 -7.89
N GLU A 124 -48.35 -49.73 -8.90
CA GLU A 124 -47.41 -50.86 -8.73
C GLU A 124 -46.18 -50.39 -7.96
N ILE A 125 -45.96 -50.92 -6.75
CA ILE A 125 -44.87 -50.51 -5.86
C ILE A 125 -43.80 -51.60 -5.82
N ASN A 126 -42.55 -51.22 -6.10
CA ASN A 126 -41.39 -52.08 -5.90
C ASN A 126 -40.47 -51.46 -4.84
N THR A 127 -40.11 -52.22 -3.81
CA THR A 127 -39.22 -51.76 -2.75
C THR A 127 -37.90 -52.51 -2.86
N THR A 128 -36.85 -51.81 -3.28
CA THR A 128 -35.51 -52.38 -3.45
C THR A 128 -34.64 -51.98 -2.28
N VAL A 129 -34.31 -52.95 -1.41
CA VAL A 129 -33.32 -52.77 -0.35
C VAL A 129 -31.97 -53.21 -0.90
N ASN A 130 -31.19 -52.27 -1.42
CA ASN A 130 -29.86 -52.56 -1.98
C ASN A 130 -28.87 -52.92 -0.85
N GLN A 131 -28.63 -54.22 -0.67
CA GLN A 131 -27.51 -54.72 0.13
C GLN A 131 -26.23 -54.52 -0.68
N GLY A 132 -25.68 -53.30 -0.65
CA GLY A 132 -24.39 -53.04 -1.27
C GLY A 132 -23.35 -54.02 -0.75
N SER A 133 -22.76 -54.82 -1.65
CA SER A 133 -21.65 -55.72 -1.29
C SER A 133 -20.51 -54.88 -0.74
N LEU A 134 -20.19 -55.05 0.55
CA LEU A 134 -19.08 -54.35 1.22
C LEU A 134 -17.75 -54.56 0.48
N LEU A 135 -17.60 -55.71 -0.20
CA LEU A 135 -16.45 -56.00 -1.04
C LEU A 135 -16.46 -55.12 -2.31
N GLY A 136 -17.63 -54.92 -2.92
CA GLY A 136 -17.80 -54.09 -4.11
C GLY A 136 -17.55 -52.61 -3.84
N SER A 137 -18.02 -52.08 -2.70
CA SER A 137 -17.74 -50.70 -2.31
C SER A 137 -16.27 -50.49 -1.96
N LEU A 138 -15.63 -51.42 -1.23
CA LEU A 138 -14.20 -51.38 -0.93
C LEU A 138 -13.36 -51.40 -2.21
N LEU A 139 -13.73 -52.22 -3.20
CA LEU A 139 -12.98 -52.34 -4.46
C LEU A 139 -13.11 -51.07 -5.30
N ILE A 140 -14.29 -50.43 -5.34
CA ILE A 140 -14.51 -49.13 -6.00
C ILE A 140 -13.69 -48.01 -5.36
N TYR A 141 -13.55 -47.99 -4.02
CA TYR A 141 -12.71 -46.99 -3.34
C TYR A 141 -11.21 -47.29 -3.44
N MET A 142 -10.82 -48.56 -3.55
CA MET A 142 -9.42 -48.97 -3.72
C MET A 142 -8.90 -48.80 -5.15
N LEU A 143 -9.78 -48.85 -6.16
CA LEU A 143 -9.39 -48.77 -7.58
C LEU A 143 -8.73 -47.42 -7.95
N PRO A 144 -9.24 -46.25 -7.51
CA PRO A 144 -8.55 -44.97 -7.69
C PRO A 144 -7.18 -44.94 -7.01
N MET A 145 -7.06 -45.53 -5.81
CA MET A 145 -5.80 -45.57 -5.05
C MET A 145 -4.78 -46.50 -5.70
N LEU A 146 -5.19 -47.67 -6.18
CA LEU A 146 -4.35 -48.59 -6.93
C LEU A 146 -3.92 -48.02 -8.29
N LEU A 147 -4.78 -47.26 -8.95
CA LEU A 147 -4.45 -46.54 -10.18
C LEU A 147 -3.39 -45.46 -9.90
N LEU A 148 -3.53 -44.69 -8.81
CA LEU A 148 -2.55 -43.69 -8.38
C LEU A 148 -1.20 -44.32 -8.02
N ILE A 149 -1.21 -45.46 -7.31
CA ILE A 149 -0.01 -46.24 -6.99
C ILE A 149 0.63 -46.81 -8.26
N GLY A 150 -0.17 -47.35 -9.20
CA GLY A 150 0.32 -47.84 -10.49
C GLY A 150 0.94 -46.74 -11.33
N LEU A 151 0.32 -45.56 -11.36
CA LEU A 151 0.83 -44.36 -12.01
C LEU A 151 2.13 -43.87 -11.35
N PHE A 152 2.19 -43.88 -10.01
CA PHE A 152 3.40 -43.51 -9.23
C PHE A 152 4.56 -44.48 -9.48
N VAL A 153 4.29 -45.80 -9.54
CA VAL A 153 5.29 -46.82 -9.87
C VAL A 153 5.76 -46.70 -11.32
N MET A 154 4.87 -46.32 -12.24
CA MET A 154 5.23 -46.06 -13.64
C MET A 154 6.08 -44.78 -13.78
N PHE A 155 5.74 -43.68 -13.10
CA PHE A 155 6.53 -42.45 -13.10
C PHE A 155 7.89 -42.63 -12.44
N SER A 156 7.96 -43.33 -11.31
CA SER A 156 9.22 -43.62 -10.62
C SER A 156 10.13 -44.55 -11.45
N ARG A 157 9.57 -45.48 -12.24
CA ARG A 157 10.35 -46.28 -13.20
C ARG A 157 10.75 -45.51 -14.45
N MET A 158 9.95 -44.54 -14.90
CA MET A 158 10.31 -43.67 -16.04
C MET A 158 11.42 -42.66 -15.69
N GLN A 159 11.64 -42.41 -14.40
CA GLN A 159 12.76 -41.63 -13.86
C GLN A 159 13.97 -42.51 -13.47
N GLY A 160 13.95 -43.80 -13.83
CA GLY A 160 15.03 -44.76 -13.64
C GLY A 160 16.19 -44.54 -14.61
N GLY A 161 17.00 -43.52 -14.34
CA GLY A 161 18.25 -43.23 -15.05
C GLY A 161 19.10 -42.11 -14.43
N ALA A 162 18.57 -41.33 -13.49
CA ALA A 162 19.34 -40.29 -12.80
C ALA A 162 19.37 -40.57 -11.30
N ARG A 163 20.52 -41.05 -10.85
CA ARG A 163 20.96 -41.03 -9.45
C ARG A 163 21.00 -39.56 -9.00
N MET A 164 19.93 -39.06 -8.38
CA MET A 164 19.87 -37.71 -7.80
C MET A 164 19.22 -37.75 -6.41
N GLY A 165 20.00 -38.18 -5.44
CA GLY A 165 19.98 -37.58 -4.11
C GLY A 165 21.07 -36.50 -4.07
N PHE A 166 20.81 -35.38 -3.37
CA PHE A 166 21.74 -34.24 -3.13
C PHE A 166 21.95 -33.20 -4.25
N GLY A 167 20.87 -32.64 -4.82
CA GLY A 167 20.98 -31.48 -5.73
C GLY A 167 19.96 -30.35 -5.53
N MET A 168 19.15 -30.38 -4.47
CA MET A 168 18.08 -29.40 -4.22
C MET A 168 18.57 -28.13 -3.49
N GLY A 169 19.81 -27.69 -3.77
CA GLY A 169 20.44 -26.57 -3.07
C GLY A 169 21.25 -25.62 -3.95
N LYS A 170 21.39 -25.90 -5.27
CA LYS A 170 21.89 -24.91 -6.22
C LYS A 170 20.72 -24.51 -7.08
N SER A 171 20.16 -23.34 -6.77
CA SER A 171 19.13 -22.77 -7.61
C SER A 171 19.71 -22.66 -9.04
N ARG A 172 18.98 -23.16 -10.04
CA ARG A 172 19.12 -22.60 -11.40
C ARG A 172 18.44 -21.24 -11.37
N ALA A 173 18.94 -20.33 -10.52
CA ALA A 173 18.53 -18.93 -10.55
C ALA A 173 18.74 -18.46 -11.98
N LYS A 174 17.70 -17.85 -12.54
CA LYS A 174 17.79 -16.94 -13.67
C LYS A 174 19.05 -16.10 -13.42
N GLN A 175 20.08 -16.23 -14.26
CA GLN A 175 21.34 -15.49 -14.09
C GLN A 175 20.96 -14.04 -13.81
N LEU A 176 21.35 -13.53 -12.64
CA LEU A 176 21.10 -12.14 -12.27
C LEU A 176 21.66 -11.28 -13.40
N GLY A 177 20.80 -10.46 -14.00
CA GLY A 177 21.18 -9.66 -15.16
C GLY A 177 22.29 -8.70 -14.75
N LYS A 178 23.53 -9.01 -15.15
CA LYS A 178 24.66 -8.09 -15.05
C LYS A 178 24.45 -7.01 -16.11
N ASP A 179 23.86 -5.89 -15.72
CA ASP A 179 23.71 -4.71 -16.57
C ASP A 179 24.85 -3.73 -16.28
N MET A 180 25.29 -3.02 -17.32
CA MET A 180 26.18 -1.86 -17.20
C MET A 180 25.36 -0.65 -17.64
N PRO A 181 24.68 0.02 -16.70
CA PRO A 181 23.75 1.09 -17.05
C PRO A 181 24.48 2.23 -17.74
N LYS A 182 23.87 2.78 -18.80
CA LYS A 182 24.32 4.03 -19.44
C LYS A 182 23.63 5.28 -18.89
N THR A 183 22.62 5.08 -18.05
CA THR A 183 21.87 6.17 -17.40
C THR A 183 22.78 6.89 -16.41
N THR A 184 22.75 8.22 -16.45
CA THR A 184 23.60 9.11 -15.65
C THR A 184 22.76 10.03 -14.77
N PHE A 185 23.38 10.81 -13.89
CA PHE A 185 22.64 11.81 -13.11
C PHE A 185 22.02 12.89 -14.01
N ALA A 186 22.55 13.11 -15.21
CA ALA A 186 21.96 14.03 -16.19
C ALA A 186 20.59 13.57 -16.73
N ASP A 187 20.26 12.27 -16.59
CA ASP A 187 18.96 11.71 -16.96
C ASP A 187 17.95 11.74 -15.81
N VAL A 188 18.37 12.17 -14.61
CA VAL A 188 17.54 12.33 -13.43
C VAL A 188 17.33 13.81 -13.17
N ALA A 189 16.09 14.21 -12.89
CA ALA A 189 15.73 15.59 -12.61
C ALA A 189 14.74 15.66 -11.45
N GLY A 190 14.77 16.76 -10.70
CA GLY A 190 13.81 17.04 -9.62
C GLY A 190 13.99 16.19 -8.36
N ALA A 191 15.21 15.67 -8.15
CA ALA A 191 15.61 14.91 -6.96
C ALA A 191 17.01 15.34 -6.52
N ASP A 192 17.26 16.65 -6.52
CA ASP A 192 18.60 17.23 -6.40
C ASP A 192 19.25 16.90 -5.05
N GLU A 193 18.46 16.90 -3.97
CA GLU A 193 18.94 16.50 -2.63
C GLU A 193 19.35 15.03 -2.60
N ALA A 194 18.55 14.15 -3.22
CA ALA A 194 18.87 12.73 -3.29
C ALA A 194 20.10 12.47 -4.18
N VAL A 195 20.28 13.25 -5.26
CA VAL A 195 21.48 13.17 -6.11
C VAL A 195 22.73 13.65 -5.36
N GLU A 196 22.65 14.73 -4.58
CA GLU A 196 23.78 15.22 -3.77
C GLU A 196 24.22 14.14 -2.76
N GLU A 197 23.28 13.53 -2.05
CA GLU A 197 23.54 12.45 -1.09
C GLU A 197 24.15 11.20 -1.76
N LEU A 198 23.66 10.84 -2.94
CA LEU A 198 24.17 9.71 -3.72
C LEU A 198 25.50 10.01 -4.45
N TYR A 199 25.86 11.29 -4.59
CA TYR A 199 27.13 11.69 -5.19
C TYR A 199 28.33 11.21 -4.36
N GLU A 200 28.18 11.17 -3.02
CA GLU A 200 29.20 10.61 -2.12
C GLU A 200 29.43 9.12 -2.39
N ILE A 201 28.34 8.36 -2.60
CA ILE A 201 28.39 6.92 -2.90
C ILE A 201 29.11 6.68 -4.23
N LYS A 202 28.80 7.52 -5.24
CA LYS A 202 29.47 7.52 -6.54
C LYS A 202 30.96 7.85 -6.42
N ASP A 203 31.34 8.91 -5.70
CA ASP A 203 32.75 9.31 -5.54
C ASP A 203 33.54 8.24 -4.78
N PHE A 204 32.93 7.57 -3.81
CA PHE A 204 33.55 6.44 -3.14
C PHE A 204 33.83 5.27 -4.09
N LEU A 205 32.87 4.89 -4.93
CA LEU A 205 33.06 3.79 -5.88
C LEU A 205 34.16 4.10 -6.90
N GLN A 206 34.34 5.37 -7.26
CA GLN A 206 35.42 5.83 -8.15
C GLN A 206 36.77 5.94 -7.44
N ASN A 207 36.79 6.43 -6.19
CA ASN A 207 38.00 6.79 -5.45
C ASN A 207 38.06 6.16 -4.04
N PRO A 208 37.97 4.83 -3.88
CA PRO A 208 37.82 4.20 -2.56
C PRO A 208 39.03 4.40 -1.65
N ALA A 209 40.24 4.50 -2.22
CA ALA A 209 41.48 4.70 -1.49
C ALA A 209 41.49 6.03 -0.68
N ARG A 210 40.86 7.08 -1.20
CA ARG A 210 40.79 8.39 -0.53
C ARG A 210 40.03 8.30 0.79
N TYR A 211 38.91 7.57 0.79
CA TYR A 211 38.06 7.39 1.97
C TYR A 211 38.70 6.43 2.98
N GLN A 212 39.38 5.38 2.50
CA GLN A 212 40.11 4.43 3.35
C GLN A 212 41.29 5.11 4.08
N ALA A 213 42.02 6.01 3.41
CA ALA A 213 43.12 6.76 4.02
C ALA A 213 42.66 7.66 5.17
N LEU A 214 41.42 8.17 5.10
CA LEU A 214 40.80 8.98 6.16
C LEU A 214 40.17 8.13 7.27
N GLY A 215 40.18 6.80 7.16
CA GLY A 215 39.51 5.90 8.11
C GLY A 215 37.98 6.00 8.08
N ALA A 216 37.40 6.58 7.02
CA ALA A 216 35.96 6.73 6.90
C ALA A 216 35.30 5.36 6.67
N LYS A 217 34.31 5.02 7.50
CA LYS A 217 33.47 3.84 7.30
C LYS A 217 32.39 4.17 6.28
N ILE A 218 32.31 3.35 5.25
CA ILE A 218 31.35 3.54 4.16
C ILE A 218 30.01 2.91 4.54
N PRO A 219 28.88 3.56 4.20
CA PRO A 219 27.59 2.95 4.36
C PRO A 219 27.49 1.67 3.54
N LYS A 220 27.19 0.55 4.21
CA LYS A 220 27.04 -0.74 3.54
C LYS A 220 25.71 -0.82 2.78
N GLY A 221 24.72 -0.06 3.23
CA GLY A 221 23.37 -0.06 2.68
C GLY A 221 22.77 1.33 2.64
N VAL A 222 22.17 1.67 1.50
CA VAL A 222 21.38 2.88 1.30
C VAL A 222 19.92 2.50 1.09
N LEU A 223 19.01 3.06 1.88
CA LEU A 223 17.58 2.91 1.69
C LEU A 223 17.00 4.18 1.05
N LEU A 224 16.50 4.05 -0.18
CA LEU A 224 15.70 5.06 -0.86
C LEU A 224 14.24 4.86 -0.48
N TYR A 225 13.61 5.86 0.13
CA TYR A 225 12.21 5.77 0.51
C TYR A 225 11.40 6.97 0.02
N GLY A 226 10.14 6.74 -0.34
CA GLY A 226 9.25 7.80 -0.78
C GLY A 226 8.14 7.29 -1.68
N PRO A 227 7.22 8.16 -2.15
CA PRO A 227 6.09 7.77 -2.97
C PRO A 227 6.48 6.97 -4.22
N PRO A 228 5.58 6.13 -4.76
CA PRO A 228 5.85 5.44 -6.03
C PRO A 228 6.04 6.45 -7.16
N GLY A 229 6.82 6.09 -8.18
CA GLY A 229 7.01 6.93 -9.36
C GLY A 229 7.98 8.11 -9.21
N THR A 230 8.65 8.28 -8.06
CA THR A 230 9.65 9.34 -7.83
C THR A 230 11.04 9.06 -8.42
N GLY A 231 11.21 7.94 -9.13
CA GLY A 231 12.47 7.63 -9.80
C GLY A 231 13.53 6.93 -8.93
N LYS A 232 13.16 6.30 -7.80
CA LYS A 232 14.08 5.54 -6.93
C LYS A 232 14.95 4.52 -7.70
N THR A 233 14.33 3.71 -8.55
CA THR A 233 15.03 2.73 -9.41
C THR A 233 15.91 3.40 -10.46
N LEU A 234 15.47 4.54 -11.00
CA LEU A 234 16.26 5.32 -11.96
C LEU A 234 17.49 5.95 -11.29
N LEU A 235 17.35 6.50 -10.09
CA LEU A 235 18.44 7.03 -9.27
C LEU A 235 19.50 5.97 -8.99
N ALA A 236 19.10 4.78 -8.51
CA ALA A 236 20.04 3.70 -8.25
C ALA A 236 20.82 3.27 -9.51
N ARG A 237 20.14 3.21 -10.67
CA ARG A 237 20.78 2.93 -11.96
C ARG A 237 21.72 4.07 -12.41
N ALA A 238 21.35 5.32 -12.14
CA ALA A 238 22.17 6.49 -12.45
C ALA A 238 23.48 6.48 -11.66
N VAL A 239 23.45 6.15 -10.35
CA VAL A 239 24.65 6.01 -9.53
C VAL A 239 25.61 4.98 -10.11
N ALA A 240 25.10 3.82 -10.54
CA ALA A 240 25.92 2.77 -11.14
C ALA A 240 26.53 3.19 -12.49
N GLY A 241 25.75 3.86 -13.34
CA GLY A 241 26.22 4.36 -14.63
C GLY A 241 27.28 5.47 -14.48
N GLU A 242 27.11 6.37 -13.50
CA GLU A 242 28.08 7.41 -13.17
C GLU A 242 29.38 6.87 -12.58
N ALA A 243 29.28 5.85 -11.71
CA ALA A 243 30.45 5.18 -11.15
C ALA A 243 31.10 4.21 -12.15
N GLY A 244 30.41 3.82 -13.22
CA GLY A 244 30.89 2.85 -14.20
C GLY A 244 31.04 1.44 -13.64
N VAL A 245 30.20 1.04 -12.69
CA VAL A 245 30.25 -0.26 -12.00
C VAL A 245 29.09 -1.17 -12.40
N PRO A 246 29.22 -2.51 -12.30
CA PRO A 246 28.12 -3.44 -12.54
C PRO A 246 26.92 -3.16 -11.63
N PHE A 247 25.72 -3.29 -12.21
CA PHE A 247 24.45 -3.11 -11.51
C PHE A 247 23.66 -4.42 -11.50
N PHE A 248 23.41 -4.97 -10.31
CA PHE A 248 22.54 -6.12 -10.11
C PHE A 248 21.19 -5.64 -9.60
N THR A 249 20.10 -6.08 -10.23
CA THR A 249 18.74 -5.72 -9.83
C THR A 249 17.93 -6.96 -9.48
N ILE A 250 17.19 -6.91 -8.38
CA ILE A 250 16.25 -7.94 -7.95
C ILE A 250 15.02 -7.27 -7.32
N SER A 251 13.85 -7.85 -7.51
CA SER A 251 12.66 -7.40 -6.78
C SER A 251 12.59 -8.09 -5.42
N GLY A 252 12.19 -7.39 -4.38
CA GLY A 252 11.93 -7.94 -3.05
C GLY A 252 10.89 -9.05 -3.08
N SER A 253 9.93 -8.98 -4.02
CA SER A 253 8.96 -10.05 -4.27
C SER A 253 9.60 -11.36 -4.75
N ASP A 254 10.75 -11.30 -5.45
CA ASP A 254 11.42 -12.49 -5.99
C ASP A 254 12.04 -13.36 -4.90
N PHE A 255 12.16 -12.84 -3.69
CA PHE A 255 12.64 -13.56 -2.52
C PHE A 255 11.53 -14.29 -1.78
N VAL A 256 10.26 -13.98 -2.04
CA VAL A 256 9.10 -14.58 -1.38
C VAL A 256 8.55 -15.72 -2.24
N GLU A 257 8.74 -16.96 -1.79
CA GLU A 257 8.33 -18.16 -2.51
C GLU A 257 7.52 -19.11 -1.62
N MET A 258 6.78 -20.04 -2.23
CA MET A 258 5.97 -21.02 -1.48
C MET A 258 6.80 -22.05 -0.72
N PHE A 259 8.09 -22.20 -1.05
CA PHE A 259 8.98 -23.19 -0.47
C PHE A 259 9.94 -22.55 0.53
N VAL A 260 9.88 -23.00 1.78
CA VAL A 260 10.76 -22.56 2.88
C VAL A 260 12.23 -22.74 2.48
N GLY A 261 13.05 -21.71 2.70
CA GLY A 261 14.49 -21.73 2.44
C GLY A 261 14.92 -21.39 1.01
N VAL A 262 14.00 -21.29 0.03
CA VAL A 262 14.34 -20.88 -1.33
C VAL A 262 14.76 -19.41 -1.37
N GLY A 263 14.02 -18.52 -0.71
CA GLY A 263 14.37 -17.09 -0.60
C GLY A 263 15.75 -16.88 0.00
N ALA A 264 16.04 -17.51 1.14
CA ALA A 264 17.35 -17.47 1.79
C ALA A 264 18.50 -17.97 0.89
N SER A 265 18.28 -19.03 0.09
CA SER A 265 19.31 -19.48 -0.87
C SER A 265 19.57 -18.44 -1.97
N ARG A 266 18.53 -17.78 -2.49
CA ARG A 266 18.69 -16.72 -3.51
C ARG A 266 19.45 -15.53 -2.97
N VAL A 267 19.21 -15.15 -1.71
CA VAL A 267 19.96 -14.10 -1.03
C VAL A 267 21.45 -14.47 -1.01
N ARG A 268 21.83 -15.67 -0.57
CA ARG A 268 23.25 -16.11 -0.58
C ARG A 268 23.86 -16.07 -1.98
N ASP A 269 23.16 -16.63 -2.97
CA ASP A 269 23.62 -16.68 -4.37
C ASP A 269 23.83 -15.27 -4.96
N LEU A 270 22.96 -14.31 -4.62
CA LEU A 270 23.07 -12.90 -5.01
C LEU A 270 24.32 -12.26 -4.41
N PHE A 271 24.54 -12.44 -3.11
CA PHE A 271 25.68 -11.87 -2.41
C PHE A 271 27.01 -12.49 -2.84
N GLU A 272 27.05 -13.78 -3.14
CA GLU A 272 28.24 -14.44 -3.70
C GLU A 272 28.60 -13.87 -5.07
N GLN A 273 27.62 -13.68 -5.95
CA GLN A 273 27.82 -13.06 -7.27
C GLN A 273 28.27 -11.60 -7.18
N ALA A 274 27.71 -10.83 -6.25
CA ALA A 274 28.13 -9.45 -6.00
C ALA A 274 29.58 -9.37 -5.53
N LYS A 275 29.99 -10.25 -4.59
CA LYS A 275 31.38 -10.34 -4.10
C LYS A 275 32.37 -10.65 -5.24
N GLN A 276 32.00 -11.54 -6.16
CA GLN A 276 32.84 -11.88 -7.33
C GLN A 276 32.97 -10.74 -8.36
N ASN A 277 32.05 -9.77 -8.36
CA ASN A 277 32.02 -8.65 -9.31
C ASN A 277 32.28 -7.29 -8.64
N SER A 278 32.90 -7.27 -7.46
CA SER A 278 33.25 -6.03 -6.76
C SER A 278 34.30 -5.20 -7.52
N PRO A 279 34.19 -3.86 -7.57
CA PRO A 279 33.13 -3.04 -6.98
C PRO A 279 31.83 -3.09 -7.78
N CYS A 280 30.68 -3.20 -7.11
CA CYS A 280 29.36 -3.24 -7.75
C CYS A 280 28.24 -2.72 -6.86
N ILE A 281 27.09 -2.44 -7.47
CA ILE A 281 25.86 -2.07 -6.77
C ILE A 281 24.85 -3.21 -6.88
N VAL A 282 24.26 -3.58 -5.73
CA VAL A 282 23.11 -4.47 -5.66
C VAL A 282 21.89 -3.65 -5.33
N PHE A 283 20.90 -3.64 -6.22
CA PHE A 283 19.64 -2.95 -6.05
C PHE A 283 18.51 -3.92 -5.73
N VAL A 284 17.80 -3.67 -4.63
CA VAL A 284 16.60 -4.42 -4.21
C VAL A 284 15.40 -3.48 -4.23
N ASP A 285 14.53 -3.63 -5.22
CA ASP A 285 13.26 -2.89 -5.26
C ASP A 285 12.23 -3.55 -4.33
N GLU A 286 11.22 -2.81 -3.88
CA GLU A 286 10.15 -3.33 -3.00
C GLU A 286 10.66 -4.18 -1.82
N ILE A 287 11.69 -3.66 -1.11
CA ILE A 287 12.32 -4.38 0.02
C ILE A 287 11.31 -4.70 1.13
N ASP A 288 10.20 -3.96 1.20
CA ASP A 288 9.08 -4.20 2.11
C ASP A 288 8.37 -5.54 1.89
N ALA A 289 8.55 -6.20 0.74
CA ALA A 289 8.08 -7.56 0.53
C ALA A 289 8.76 -8.57 1.47
N VAL A 290 10.07 -8.44 1.72
CA VAL A 290 10.84 -9.31 2.64
C VAL A 290 11.10 -8.69 4.00
N GLY A 291 11.16 -7.37 4.06
CA GLY A 291 11.54 -6.61 5.23
C GLY A 291 10.39 -6.22 6.13
N ARG A 292 9.17 -6.72 5.94
CA ARG A 292 8.01 -6.32 6.75
C ARG A 292 8.14 -6.82 8.19
N GLN A 293 7.88 -5.93 9.16
CA GLN A 293 7.85 -6.27 10.58
C GLN A 293 6.77 -7.33 10.88
N ARG A 294 7.06 -8.20 11.85
CA ARG A 294 6.14 -9.24 12.33
C ARG A 294 4.78 -8.64 12.73
N GLY A 295 3.72 -9.02 12.03
CA GLY A 295 2.35 -8.95 12.54
C GLY A 295 2.04 -10.17 13.39
N ALA A 296 1.18 -10.05 14.40
CA ALA A 296 0.71 -11.15 15.26
C ALA A 296 -0.23 -12.13 14.52
N GLY A 297 0.14 -12.59 13.33
CA GLY A 297 -0.63 -13.50 12.49
C GLY A 297 -0.31 -14.96 12.80
N MET A 298 -1.28 -15.68 13.36
CA MET A 298 -1.26 -17.14 13.46
C MET A 298 -1.37 -17.76 12.05
N GLY A 299 -0.25 -17.97 11.34
CA GLY A 299 -0.26 -18.62 10.03
C GLY A 299 1.14 -18.82 9.43
N GLY A 300 1.48 -20.04 9.04
CA GLY A 300 2.82 -20.49 8.61
C GLY A 300 3.41 -19.89 7.32
N GLY A 301 2.94 -18.72 6.87
CA GLY A 301 3.61 -17.91 5.83
C GLY A 301 4.70 -16.99 6.38
N HIS A 302 4.81 -16.87 7.70
CA HIS A 302 5.81 -16.02 8.37
C HIS A 302 7.23 -16.62 8.30
N ASP A 303 7.37 -17.96 8.36
CA ASP A 303 8.67 -18.61 8.53
C ASP A 303 9.62 -18.39 7.35
N GLU A 304 9.10 -18.37 6.12
CA GLU A 304 9.91 -18.18 4.89
C GLU A 304 10.43 -16.75 4.76
N ARG A 305 9.57 -15.76 5.02
CA ARG A 305 9.94 -14.35 4.97
C ARG A 305 10.96 -14.01 6.05
N GLU A 306 10.75 -14.52 7.26
CA GLU A 306 11.69 -14.32 8.37
C GLU A 306 13.04 -14.98 8.11
N GLN A 307 13.05 -16.20 7.58
CA GLN A 307 14.30 -16.87 7.23
C GLN A 307 15.07 -16.09 6.17
N THR A 308 14.36 -15.58 5.17
CA THR A 308 14.96 -14.81 4.07
C THR A 308 15.46 -13.45 4.53
N LEU A 309 14.69 -12.76 5.38
CA LEU A 309 15.10 -11.52 6.04
C LEU A 309 16.35 -11.73 6.89
N ASN A 310 16.34 -12.73 7.77
CA ASN A 310 17.51 -13.03 8.61
C ASN A 310 18.74 -13.37 7.78
N GLN A 311 18.57 -14.10 6.67
CA GLN A 311 19.68 -14.38 5.77
C GLN A 311 20.23 -13.10 5.11
N LEU A 312 19.35 -12.17 4.72
CA LEU A 312 19.76 -10.86 4.20
C LEU A 312 20.57 -10.09 5.24
N LEU A 313 20.10 -10.05 6.50
CA LEU A 313 20.82 -9.42 7.61
C LEU A 313 22.20 -10.03 7.84
N VAL A 314 22.31 -11.36 7.81
CA VAL A 314 23.59 -12.08 7.97
C VAL A 314 24.55 -11.76 6.83
N GLU A 315 24.09 -11.70 5.58
CA GLU A 315 24.95 -11.35 4.45
C GLU A 315 25.40 -9.87 4.49
N MET A 316 24.52 -8.96 4.94
CA MET A 316 24.85 -7.54 5.12
C MET A 316 25.91 -7.34 6.22
N ASP A 317 25.74 -8.02 7.36
CA ASP A 317 26.70 -7.96 8.47
C ASP A 317 28.03 -8.66 8.09
N GLY A 318 27.97 -9.65 7.18
CA GLY A 318 29.10 -10.45 6.71
C GLY A 318 30.07 -9.75 5.74
N PHE A 319 29.78 -8.53 5.28
CA PHE A 319 30.73 -7.75 4.48
C PHE A 319 31.85 -7.16 5.34
N GLY A 320 33.11 -7.39 4.96
CA GLY A 320 34.24 -6.61 5.45
C GLY A 320 34.22 -5.19 4.87
N ASP A 321 34.77 -4.22 5.61
CA ASP A 321 34.81 -2.79 5.23
C ASP A 321 35.52 -2.50 3.90
N ARG A 322 36.20 -3.49 3.31
CA ARG A 322 36.95 -3.41 2.04
C ARG A 322 36.23 -4.05 0.86
N GLY A 323 35.01 -4.55 1.05
CA GLY A 323 34.32 -5.38 0.07
C GLY A 323 33.87 -4.67 -1.21
N GLY A 324 33.80 -3.33 -1.25
CA GLY A 324 33.44 -2.55 -2.44
C GLY A 324 32.04 -2.81 -3.01
N VAL A 325 31.18 -3.53 -2.28
CA VAL A 325 29.79 -3.83 -2.65
C VAL A 325 28.88 -2.90 -1.86
N ILE A 326 27.96 -2.22 -2.55
CA ILE A 326 26.99 -1.32 -1.93
C ILE A 326 25.59 -1.85 -2.21
N LEU A 327 24.81 -2.03 -1.14
CA LEU A 327 23.40 -2.42 -1.25
C LEU A 327 22.54 -1.17 -1.31
N ILE A 328 21.72 -1.01 -2.34
CA ILE A 328 20.71 0.05 -2.44
C ILE A 328 19.34 -0.64 -2.41
N ALA A 329 18.47 -0.24 -1.49
CA ALA A 329 17.10 -0.75 -1.45
C ALA A 329 16.11 0.39 -1.70
N ALA A 330 14.96 0.07 -2.31
CA ALA A 330 13.86 1.01 -2.46
C ALA A 330 12.60 0.51 -1.74
N THR A 331 11.90 1.42 -1.07
CA THR A 331 10.58 1.16 -0.47
C THR A 331 9.63 2.34 -0.69
N ASN A 332 8.34 2.05 -0.80
CA ASN A 332 7.29 3.06 -0.72
C ASN A 332 6.74 3.23 0.71
N ARG A 333 7.10 2.30 1.61
CA ARG A 333 6.53 2.16 2.96
C ARG A 333 7.64 1.90 3.97
N PRO A 334 8.40 2.93 4.38
CA PRO A 334 9.45 2.76 5.38
C PRO A 334 8.89 2.41 6.77
N ASP A 335 7.62 2.73 7.03
CA ASP A 335 6.90 2.53 8.29
C ASP A 335 6.69 1.05 8.66
N ILE A 336 6.57 0.16 7.66
CA ILE A 336 6.33 -1.27 7.90
C ILE A 336 7.62 -2.10 7.93
N LEU A 337 8.77 -1.48 7.70
CA LEU A 337 10.04 -2.20 7.67
C LEU A 337 10.48 -2.62 9.07
N ASP A 338 11.10 -3.79 9.16
CA ASP A 338 11.70 -4.29 10.39
C ASP A 338 12.82 -3.32 10.81
N PRO A 339 12.76 -2.74 12.03
CA PRO A 339 13.79 -1.83 12.52
C PRO A 339 15.20 -2.43 12.53
N ALA A 340 15.34 -3.76 12.50
CA ALA A 340 16.61 -4.45 12.37
C ALA A 340 17.34 -4.10 11.06
N LEU A 341 16.61 -3.85 9.96
CA LEU A 341 17.20 -3.44 8.67
C LEU A 341 17.83 -2.04 8.73
N LEU A 342 17.28 -1.16 9.56
CA LEU A 342 17.68 0.25 9.69
C LEU A 342 18.81 0.49 10.70
N ARG A 343 19.34 -0.58 11.31
CA ARG A 343 20.43 -0.45 12.30
C ARG A 343 21.76 -0.09 11.63
N PRO A 344 22.65 0.65 12.31
CA PRO A 344 23.98 0.95 11.79
C PRO A 344 24.74 -0.30 11.34
N GLY A 345 25.39 -0.22 10.17
CA GLY A 345 26.04 -1.36 9.51
C GLY A 345 25.15 -2.14 8.54
N ARG A 346 23.86 -1.78 8.42
CA ARG A 346 22.92 -2.34 7.44
C ARG A 346 22.46 -1.26 6.47
N PHE A 347 21.19 -0.85 6.49
CA PHE A 347 20.73 0.35 5.80
C PHE A 347 20.94 1.57 6.71
N ASP A 348 22.20 1.96 6.82
CA ASP A 348 22.63 3.05 7.69
C ASP A 348 22.39 4.43 7.09
N ARG A 349 22.33 4.56 5.75
CA ARG A 349 21.89 5.80 5.10
C ARG A 349 20.46 5.67 4.58
N GLN A 350 19.61 6.59 4.98
CA GLN A 350 18.22 6.67 4.54
C GLN A 350 18.05 7.98 3.77
N ILE A 351 17.71 7.88 2.49
CA ILE A 351 17.58 9.03 1.60
C ILE A 351 16.11 9.15 1.20
N PRO A 352 15.40 10.21 1.62
CA PRO A 352 14.05 10.47 1.14
C PRO A 352 14.10 10.87 -0.34
N VAL A 353 13.22 10.26 -1.14
CA VAL A 353 12.99 10.61 -2.55
C VAL A 353 11.53 11.04 -2.68
N THR A 354 11.29 12.33 -2.46
CA THR A 354 9.96 12.95 -2.47
C THR A 354 9.49 13.27 -3.88
N ASN A 355 8.24 13.73 -3.99
CA ASN A 355 7.75 14.29 -5.25
C ASN A 355 8.53 15.57 -5.58
N PRO A 356 8.78 15.83 -6.87
CA PRO A 356 9.50 17.02 -7.31
C PRO A 356 8.74 18.32 -7.01
N ASP A 357 9.48 19.35 -6.63
CA ASP A 357 9.00 20.73 -6.52
C ASP A 357 8.73 21.34 -7.91
N ILE A 358 8.24 22.58 -7.97
CA ILE A 358 7.95 23.27 -9.23
C ILE A 358 9.17 23.34 -10.18
N ALA A 359 10.39 23.55 -9.65
CA ALA A 359 11.60 23.58 -10.47
C ALA A 359 11.96 22.18 -10.98
N GLY A 360 11.85 21.17 -10.11
CA GLY A 360 12.03 19.77 -10.42
C GLY A 360 11.04 19.25 -11.46
N ARG A 361 9.75 19.56 -11.32
CA ARG A 361 8.70 19.18 -12.30
C ARG A 361 9.01 19.74 -13.67
N ARG A 362 9.43 21.01 -13.74
CA ARG A 362 9.85 21.65 -14.98
C ARG A 362 11.06 20.93 -15.60
N ALA A 363 12.05 20.57 -14.80
CA ALA A 363 13.22 19.84 -15.27
C ALA A 363 12.85 18.43 -15.76
N VAL A 364 12.01 17.70 -15.03
CA VAL A 364 11.48 16.38 -15.42
C VAL A 364 10.71 16.46 -16.74
N LEU A 365 9.81 17.44 -16.89
CA LEU A 365 9.07 17.66 -18.14
C LEU A 365 10.01 17.93 -19.31
N ARG A 366 11.08 18.71 -19.12
CA ARG A 366 12.09 18.97 -20.15
C ARG A 366 12.87 17.71 -20.54
N VAL A 367 13.25 16.87 -19.58
CA VAL A 367 13.91 15.59 -19.85
C VAL A 367 13.01 14.68 -20.70
N HIS A 368 11.73 14.56 -20.34
CA HIS A 368 10.79 13.71 -21.09
C HIS A 368 10.27 14.32 -22.39
N ALA A 369 10.37 15.64 -22.57
CA ALA A 369 10.10 16.33 -23.83
C ALA A 369 11.25 16.18 -24.84
N LYS A 370 12.48 15.87 -24.38
CA LYS A 370 13.66 15.72 -25.24
C LYS A 370 13.42 14.63 -26.29
N GLY A 371 13.56 14.98 -27.57
CA GLY A 371 13.35 14.06 -28.68
C GLY A 371 11.90 13.95 -29.17
N LYS A 372 10.95 14.71 -28.58
CA LYS A 372 9.57 14.80 -29.05
C LYS A 372 9.33 16.14 -29.78
N PRO A 373 8.52 16.17 -30.85
CA PRO A 373 8.16 17.41 -31.53
C PRO A 373 7.12 18.18 -30.70
N ILE A 374 7.55 19.20 -29.96
CA ILE A 374 6.70 20.08 -29.14
C ILE A 374 6.43 21.38 -29.89
N GLY A 375 5.18 21.83 -29.93
CA GLY A 375 4.75 23.06 -30.57
C GLY A 375 5.15 24.32 -29.78
N PRO A 376 5.18 25.50 -30.42
CA PRO A 376 5.51 26.76 -29.74
C PRO A 376 4.43 27.22 -28.74
N ASP A 377 3.21 26.70 -28.87
CA ASP A 377 2.06 26.94 -27.99
C ASP A 377 2.07 26.05 -26.73
N ALA A 378 2.99 25.09 -26.63
CA ALA A 378 3.10 24.18 -25.51
C ALA A 378 3.97 24.75 -24.39
N ASP A 379 3.33 25.42 -23.44
CA ASP A 379 3.99 25.94 -22.24
C ASP A 379 4.23 24.85 -21.18
N LEU A 380 5.46 24.32 -21.15
CA LEU A 380 5.91 23.34 -20.15
C LEU A 380 6.09 23.96 -18.75
N ASP A 381 6.37 25.26 -18.65
CA ASP A 381 6.56 25.93 -17.38
C ASP A 381 5.19 26.18 -16.71
N GLY A 382 4.18 26.59 -17.48
CA GLY A 382 2.78 26.61 -17.04
C GLY A 382 2.22 25.22 -16.77
N LEU A 383 2.65 24.18 -17.49
CA LEU A 383 2.31 22.79 -17.17
C LEU A 383 2.83 22.36 -15.80
N ALA A 384 4.08 22.69 -15.46
CA ALA A 384 4.69 22.35 -14.17
C ALA A 384 3.91 22.93 -12.98
N LYS A 385 3.32 24.12 -13.13
CA LYS A 385 2.44 24.72 -12.12
C LYS A 385 1.14 23.93 -11.90
N ARG A 386 0.61 23.33 -12.96
CA ARG A 386 -0.70 22.63 -12.94
C ARG A 386 -0.59 21.19 -12.46
N THR A 387 0.61 20.62 -12.50
CA THR A 387 0.87 19.23 -12.12
C THR A 387 1.40 19.11 -10.69
N VAL A 388 0.90 19.93 -9.75
CA VAL A 388 1.31 19.90 -8.35
C VAL A 388 1.07 18.51 -7.75
N GLY A 389 2.06 18.00 -7.03
CA GLY A 389 1.97 16.69 -6.37
C GLY A 389 2.13 15.49 -7.30
N MET A 390 2.25 15.68 -8.62
CA MET A 390 2.56 14.59 -9.55
C MET A 390 4.00 14.08 -9.35
N SER A 391 4.16 12.75 -9.42
CA SER A 391 5.48 12.12 -9.40
C SER A 391 6.19 12.27 -10.75
N GLY A 392 7.49 12.00 -10.80
CA GLY A 392 8.25 12.03 -12.06
C GLY A 392 7.68 11.07 -13.12
N ALA A 393 7.21 9.89 -12.69
CA ALA A 393 6.53 8.93 -13.56
C ALA A 393 5.20 9.45 -14.10
N ASP A 394 4.43 10.18 -13.29
CA ASP A 394 3.17 10.78 -13.74
C ASP A 394 3.42 11.86 -14.80
N LEU A 395 4.44 12.69 -14.62
CA LEU A 395 4.84 13.71 -15.60
C LEU A 395 5.33 13.07 -16.91
N ALA A 396 6.12 12.01 -16.82
CA ALA A 396 6.53 11.22 -17.98
C ALA A 396 5.30 10.66 -18.72
N ASN A 397 4.30 10.19 -17.97
CA ASN A 397 3.05 9.68 -18.52
C ASN A 397 2.22 10.79 -19.18
N VAL A 398 2.13 12.00 -18.62
CA VAL A 398 1.47 13.16 -19.25
C VAL A 398 2.07 13.46 -20.62
N ILE A 399 3.40 13.55 -20.72
CA ILE A 399 4.09 13.80 -21.99
C ILE A 399 3.91 12.63 -22.98
N ASN A 400 3.77 11.40 -22.48
CA ASN A 400 3.48 10.24 -23.32
C ASN A 400 2.04 10.24 -23.85
N GLU A 401 1.05 10.48 -22.98
CA GLU A 401 -0.36 10.58 -23.35
C GLU A 401 -0.59 11.73 -24.34
N ALA A 402 0.08 12.88 -24.17
CA ALA A 402 -0.01 13.98 -25.13
C ALA A 402 0.49 13.57 -26.53
N ALA A 403 1.57 12.80 -26.59
CA ALA A 403 2.08 12.25 -27.85
C ALA A 403 1.10 11.25 -28.48
N LEU A 404 0.51 10.35 -27.67
CA LEU A 404 -0.48 9.38 -28.14
C LEU A 404 -1.78 10.04 -28.61
N LEU A 405 -2.23 11.10 -27.94
CA LEU A 405 -3.39 11.90 -28.36
C LEU A 405 -3.11 12.61 -29.68
N THR A 406 -1.94 13.23 -29.80
CA THR A 406 -1.50 13.87 -31.05
C THR A 406 -1.47 12.86 -32.20
N ALA A 407 -0.88 11.69 -31.98
CA ALA A 407 -0.81 10.62 -32.99
C ALA A 407 -2.19 10.07 -33.37
N ARG A 408 -3.13 9.97 -32.41
CA ARG A 408 -4.51 9.51 -32.64
C ARG A 408 -5.27 10.43 -33.59
N GLU A 409 -5.03 11.73 -33.50
CA GLU A 409 -5.62 12.74 -34.39
C GLU A 409 -4.82 12.92 -35.69
N ASN A 410 -3.86 12.03 -35.98
CA ASN A 410 -2.91 12.13 -37.10
C ASN A 410 -2.06 13.41 -37.10
N GLY A 411 -1.87 14.03 -35.93
CA GLY A 411 -0.96 15.15 -35.74
C GLY A 411 0.51 14.72 -35.69
N THR A 412 1.41 15.63 -36.07
CA THR A 412 2.87 15.41 -36.05
C THR A 412 3.60 16.20 -34.97
N VAL A 413 2.94 17.18 -34.35
CA VAL A 413 3.51 18.09 -33.34
C VAL A 413 2.57 18.14 -32.13
N ILE A 414 3.13 18.01 -30.93
CA ILE A 414 2.39 18.03 -29.67
C ILE A 414 2.09 19.49 -29.30
N THR A 415 0.81 19.86 -29.29
CA THR A 415 0.32 21.21 -28.98
C THR A 415 0.03 21.41 -27.48
N GLY A 416 -0.15 22.65 -27.06
CA GLY A 416 -0.58 22.98 -25.69
C GLY A 416 -1.92 22.32 -25.34
N ALA A 417 -2.87 22.31 -26.26
CA ALA A 417 -4.17 21.64 -26.06
C ALA A 417 -4.03 20.12 -25.85
N ALA A 418 -3.08 19.47 -26.54
CA ALA A 418 -2.81 18.05 -26.35
C ALA A 418 -2.19 17.75 -24.98
N LEU A 419 -1.31 18.64 -24.48
CA LEU A 419 -0.76 18.54 -23.13
C LEU A 419 -1.84 18.73 -22.06
N GLU A 420 -2.75 19.68 -22.25
CA GLU A 420 -3.85 19.91 -21.31
C GLU A 420 -4.82 18.73 -21.25
N GLU A 421 -5.23 18.19 -22.40
CA GLU A 421 -6.07 16.98 -22.45
C GLU A 421 -5.35 15.77 -21.84
N ALA A 422 -4.01 15.70 -21.96
CA ALA A 422 -3.21 14.64 -21.36
C ALA A 422 -3.20 14.74 -19.83
N VAL A 423 -3.03 15.93 -19.25
CA VAL A 423 -3.13 16.14 -17.79
C VAL A 423 -4.49 15.69 -17.28
N ASP A 424 -5.57 16.16 -17.92
CA ASP A 424 -6.93 15.80 -17.52
C ASP A 424 -7.17 14.29 -17.61
N ARG A 425 -6.56 13.63 -18.59
CA ARG A 425 -6.65 12.19 -18.80
C ARG A 425 -5.86 11.39 -17.76
N VAL A 426 -4.71 11.89 -17.32
CA VAL A 426 -3.91 11.26 -16.26
C VAL A 426 -4.60 11.40 -14.89
N ILE A 427 -5.19 12.57 -14.61
CA ILE A 427 -5.89 12.82 -13.33
C ILE A 427 -7.27 12.14 -13.30
N GLY A 428 -8.12 12.46 -14.27
CA GLY A 428 -9.54 12.09 -14.27
C GLY A 428 -9.88 10.89 -15.15
N GLY A 429 -8.94 10.39 -15.94
CA GLY A 429 -9.21 9.33 -16.92
C GLY A 429 -9.81 9.85 -18.24
N PRO A 430 -10.12 8.95 -19.19
CA PRO A 430 -10.64 9.34 -20.50
C PRO A 430 -12.05 9.94 -20.39
N ARG A 431 -12.36 10.86 -21.31
CA ARG A 431 -13.71 11.45 -21.47
C ARG A 431 -14.75 10.38 -21.79
N ARG A 432 -15.90 10.45 -21.12
CA ARG A 432 -17.04 9.57 -21.39
C ARG A 432 -17.85 10.09 -22.57
N LYS A 433 -17.56 9.61 -23.79
CA LYS A 433 -18.31 10.00 -25.00
C LYS A 433 -19.64 9.27 -25.17
N SER A 434 -19.85 8.14 -24.50
CA SER A 434 -20.99 7.24 -24.74
C SER A 434 -22.22 7.52 -23.88
N ARG A 435 -22.09 8.28 -22.79
CA ARG A 435 -23.21 8.59 -21.89
C ARG A 435 -23.96 9.80 -22.43
N ILE A 436 -25.19 9.59 -22.88
CA ILE A 436 -26.10 10.68 -23.22
C ILE A 436 -26.53 11.32 -21.89
N ILE A 437 -26.15 12.59 -21.68
CA ILE A 437 -26.52 13.38 -20.50
C ILE A 437 -27.76 14.18 -20.86
N SER A 438 -28.77 14.20 -20.00
CA SER A 438 -29.96 15.02 -20.23
C SER A 438 -29.63 16.50 -20.10
N GLU A 439 -30.32 17.38 -20.83
CA GLU A 439 -30.13 18.83 -20.71
C GLU A 439 -30.33 19.34 -19.28
N HIS A 440 -31.26 18.72 -18.53
CA HIS A 440 -31.48 19.04 -17.12
C HIS A 440 -30.29 18.65 -16.25
N GLU A 441 -29.73 17.45 -16.42
CA GLU A 441 -28.52 17.00 -15.71
C GLU A 441 -27.30 17.84 -16.09
N LYS A 442 -27.17 18.24 -17.37
CA LYS A 442 -26.11 19.14 -17.85
C LYS A 442 -26.24 20.51 -17.18
N LYS A 443 -27.45 21.03 -17.05
CA LYS A 443 -27.74 22.29 -16.34
C LYS A 443 -27.41 22.20 -14.85
N ILE A 444 -27.83 21.14 -14.16
CA ILE A 444 -27.46 20.93 -12.76
C ILE A 444 -25.94 20.91 -12.59
N THR A 445 -25.24 20.16 -13.44
CA THR A 445 -23.78 20.08 -13.42
C THR A 445 -23.14 21.46 -13.65
N ALA A 446 -23.64 22.26 -14.60
CA ALA A 446 -23.11 23.60 -14.86
C ALA A 446 -23.25 24.53 -13.66
N TYR A 447 -24.38 24.50 -12.96
CA TYR A 447 -24.58 25.26 -11.72
C TYR A 447 -23.73 24.73 -10.57
N HIS A 448 -23.56 23.42 -10.45
CA HIS A 448 -22.71 22.80 -9.45
C HIS A 448 -21.24 23.25 -9.62
N GLU A 449 -20.69 23.10 -10.82
CA GLU A 449 -19.31 23.53 -11.12
C GLU A 449 -19.14 25.04 -11.05
N GLY A 450 -20.16 25.79 -11.49
CA GLY A 450 -20.21 27.24 -11.35
C GLY A 450 -20.19 27.68 -9.88
N GLY A 451 -20.90 26.94 -9.02
CA GLY A 451 -20.94 27.15 -7.57
C GLY A 451 -19.57 27.03 -6.92
N HIS A 452 -18.84 25.94 -7.21
CA HIS A 452 -17.45 25.78 -6.77
C HIS A 452 -16.57 26.94 -7.24
N THR A 453 -16.67 27.28 -8.53
CA THR A 453 -15.81 28.28 -9.17
C THR A 453 -16.01 29.68 -8.60
N LEU A 454 -17.27 30.11 -8.46
CA LEU A 454 -17.64 31.41 -7.92
C LEU A 454 -17.32 31.51 -6.41
N ALA A 455 -17.59 30.45 -5.64
CA ALA A 455 -17.25 30.40 -4.22
C ALA A 455 -15.74 30.53 -4.00
N ALA A 456 -14.91 29.84 -4.80
CA ALA A 456 -13.47 30.03 -4.75
C ALA A 456 -13.06 31.45 -5.16
N TRP A 457 -13.62 31.99 -6.23
CA TRP A 457 -13.23 33.31 -6.73
C TRP A 457 -13.45 34.44 -5.71
N ALA A 458 -14.55 34.35 -4.94
CA ALA A 458 -14.89 35.32 -3.91
C ALA A 458 -14.00 35.20 -2.64
N MET A 459 -13.26 34.11 -2.45
CA MET A 459 -12.43 33.90 -1.27
C MET A 459 -11.00 34.44 -1.46
N PRO A 460 -10.45 35.21 -0.50
CA PRO A 460 -9.13 35.81 -0.64
C PRO A 460 -7.98 34.81 -0.45
N ASP A 461 -8.15 33.84 0.45
CA ASP A 461 -7.12 32.90 0.89
C ASP A 461 -7.17 31.55 0.15
N ILE A 462 -7.80 31.46 -1.03
CA ILE A 462 -7.79 30.24 -1.86
C ILE A 462 -6.89 30.39 -3.08
N ASP A 463 -6.34 29.27 -3.55
CA ASP A 463 -5.60 29.21 -4.80
C ASP A 463 -6.49 29.60 -5.99
N PRO A 464 -5.95 30.32 -6.99
CA PRO A 464 -6.73 30.83 -8.11
C PRO A 464 -7.32 29.68 -8.96
N VAL A 465 -8.58 29.85 -9.37
CA VAL A 465 -9.25 28.91 -10.28
C VAL A 465 -8.71 29.09 -11.68
N TYR A 466 -8.16 28.02 -12.25
CA TYR A 466 -7.57 28.03 -13.59
C TYR A 466 -8.54 27.60 -14.68
N LYS A 467 -9.40 26.61 -14.37
CA LYS A 467 -10.29 25.99 -15.34
C LYS A 467 -11.51 25.40 -14.64
N VAL A 468 -12.65 25.49 -15.30
CA VAL A 468 -13.89 24.80 -14.93
C VAL A 468 -14.44 24.06 -16.13
N THR A 469 -14.92 22.83 -15.94
CA THR A 469 -15.49 22.01 -17.01
C THR A 469 -16.66 21.18 -16.51
N ILE A 470 -17.69 21.02 -17.34
CA ILE A 470 -18.84 20.14 -17.07
C ILE A 470 -18.70 18.77 -17.74
N LEU A 471 -17.55 18.51 -18.38
CA LEU A 471 -17.30 17.26 -19.09
C LEU A 471 -16.92 16.13 -18.12
N ALA A 472 -17.76 15.10 -18.05
CA ALA A 472 -17.51 13.93 -17.21
C ALA A 472 -16.30 13.10 -17.67
N ARG A 473 -15.42 12.74 -16.72
CA ARG A 473 -14.20 11.95 -16.94
C ARG A 473 -14.09 10.79 -15.96
N GLY A 474 -13.64 9.62 -16.43
CA GLY A 474 -13.37 8.47 -15.55
C GLY A 474 -14.51 8.13 -14.61
N ARG A 475 -14.40 8.42 -13.31
CA ARG A 475 -15.45 8.25 -12.28
C ARG A 475 -16.02 9.58 -11.75
N THR A 476 -15.46 10.71 -12.17
CA THR A 476 -15.82 12.06 -11.70
C THR A 476 -16.73 12.76 -12.71
N GLY A 477 -17.56 13.69 -12.22
CA GLY A 477 -18.41 14.54 -13.04
C GLY A 477 -17.61 15.67 -13.70
N GLY A 478 -18.22 16.85 -13.81
CA GLY A 478 -17.46 18.09 -14.01
C GLY A 478 -16.44 18.31 -12.89
N HIS A 479 -15.55 19.28 -13.08
CA HIS A 479 -14.69 19.76 -11.99
C HIS A 479 -14.22 21.20 -12.23
N ALA A 480 -14.03 21.93 -11.14
CA ALA A 480 -13.22 23.15 -11.09
C ALA A 480 -11.80 22.83 -10.58
N VAL A 481 -10.77 23.34 -11.25
CA VAL A 481 -9.36 23.14 -10.90
C VAL A 481 -8.76 24.45 -10.39
N ALA A 482 -8.46 24.48 -9.09
CA ALA A 482 -7.62 25.50 -8.48
C ALA A 482 -6.15 25.09 -8.55
N VAL A 483 -5.28 26.02 -8.98
CA VAL A 483 -3.86 25.76 -9.19
C VAL A 483 -3.05 26.66 -8.27
N PRO A 484 -2.26 26.09 -7.34
CA PRO A 484 -1.35 26.88 -6.51
C PRO A 484 -0.32 27.62 -7.37
N GLU A 485 -0.03 28.87 -7.03
CA GLU A 485 1.06 29.63 -7.69
C GLU A 485 2.44 29.22 -7.17
N GLU A 486 2.48 28.72 -5.94
CA GLU A 486 3.67 28.27 -5.22
C GLU A 486 3.43 26.91 -4.56
N ASP A 487 4.46 26.08 -4.50
CA ASP A 487 4.41 24.81 -3.77
C ASP A 487 4.53 25.09 -2.26
N LYS A 488 3.39 25.35 -1.62
CA LYS A 488 3.31 25.61 -0.18
C LYS A 488 3.40 24.31 0.63
N GLY A 489 4.40 24.21 1.51
CA GLY A 489 4.52 23.11 2.47
C GLY A 489 3.62 23.25 3.71
N LEU A 490 3.20 24.48 4.03
CA LEU A 490 2.37 24.79 5.20
C LEU A 490 1.08 25.46 4.73
N ARG A 491 -0.05 25.07 5.35
CA ARG A 491 -1.35 25.69 5.11
C ARG A 491 -1.85 26.37 6.38
N THR A 492 -2.35 27.58 6.22
CA THR A 492 -2.99 28.33 7.29
C THR A 492 -4.42 27.84 7.49
N ARG A 493 -4.98 28.16 8.66
CA ARG A 493 -6.36 27.85 8.99
C ARG A 493 -7.34 28.51 8.03
N SER A 494 -7.09 29.76 7.63
CA SER A 494 -7.92 30.51 6.69
C SER A 494 -7.94 29.87 5.29
N GLU A 495 -6.79 29.39 4.81
CA GLU A 495 -6.71 28.64 3.54
C GLU A 495 -7.52 27.33 3.61
N MET A 496 -7.47 26.61 4.74
CA MET A 496 -8.28 25.39 4.92
C MET A 496 -9.78 25.69 4.96
N ILE A 497 -10.19 26.78 5.60
CA ILE A 497 -11.59 27.23 5.60
C ILE A 497 -12.03 27.60 4.19
N ALA A 498 -11.20 28.30 3.43
CA ALA A 498 -11.50 28.63 2.04
C ALA A 498 -11.66 27.35 1.19
N GLN A 499 -10.87 26.29 1.46
CA GLN A 499 -11.06 24.98 0.84
C GLN A 499 -12.39 24.32 1.23
N LEU A 500 -12.87 24.49 2.46
CA LEU A 500 -14.20 24.02 2.86
C LEU A 500 -15.31 24.77 2.13
N VAL A 501 -15.21 26.10 2.02
CA VAL A 501 -16.17 26.95 1.29
C VAL A 501 -16.20 26.54 -0.19
N PHE A 502 -15.04 26.34 -0.79
CA PHE A 502 -14.93 25.81 -2.15
C PHE A 502 -15.62 24.46 -2.29
N ALA A 503 -15.34 23.49 -1.41
CA ALA A 503 -15.94 22.15 -1.47
C ALA A 503 -17.47 22.17 -1.27
N MET A 504 -18.00 23.08 -0.46
CA MET A 504 -19.45 23.21 -0.25
C MET A 504 -20.16 24.03 -1.34
N GLY A 505 -19.42 24.74 -2.20
CA GLY A 505 -19.95 25.64 -3.24
C GLY A 505 -20.91 24.97 -4.23
N GLY A 506 -20.56 23.79 -4.76
CA GLY A 506 -21.42 23.10 -5.72
C GLY A 506 -22.75 22.65 -5.11
N ARG A 507 -22.72 22.15 -3.88
CA ARG A 507 -23.91 21.77 -3.12
C ARG A 507 -24.81 22.99 -2.82
N ALA A 508 -24.21 24.08 -2.35
CA ALA A 508 -24.95 25.31 -2.06
C ALA A 508 -25.62 25.88 -3.32
N ALA A 509 -24.96 25.79 -4.49
CA ALA A 509 -25.54 26.22 -5.76
C ALA A 509 -26.76 25.37 -6.16
N GLU A 510 -26.71 24.05 -5.96
CA GLU A 510 -27.84 23.17 -6.25
C GLU A 510 -29.06 23.52 -5.37
N GLU A 511 -28.83 23.70 -4.08
CA GLU A 511 -29.90 24.01 -3.13
C GLU A 511 -30.48 25.42 -3.39
N LEU A 512 -29.65 26.39 -3.74
CA LEU A 512 -30.10 27.77 -4.05
C LEU A 512 -30.94 27.83 -5.33
N VAL A 513 -30.53 27.13 -6.39
CA VAL A 513 -31.14 27.26 -7.72
C VAL A 513 -32.26 26.24 -7.94
N PHE A 514 -32.04 24.97 -7.59
CA PHE A 514 -32.98 23.88 -7.86
C PHE A 514 -33.83 23.51 -6.64
N ARG A 515 -33.47 23.96 -5.43
CA ARG A 515 -34.14 23.62 -4.15
C ARG A 515 -34.14 22.13 -3.83
N GLU A 516 -33.42 21.34 -4.62
CA GLU A 516 -33.32 19.91 -4.50
C GLU A 516 -31.84 19.53 -4.63
N PRO A 517 -31.24 19.01 -3.56
CA PRO A 517 -29.88 18.57 -3.62
C PRO A 517 -29.73 17.24 -4.37
N THR A 518 -28.60 17.06 -5.05
CA THR A 518 -28.29 15.83 -5.76
C THR A 518 -27.28 14.95 -5.03
N THR A 519 -27.10 13.73 -5.56
CA THR A 519 -26.04 12.80 -5.14
C THR A 519 -24.67 13.12 -5.78
N GLY A 520 -24.58 14.17 -6.62
CA GLY A 520 -23.34 14.59 -7.25
C GLY A 520 -22.29 15.10 -6.26
N ALA A 521 -22.74 15.77 -5.19
CA ALA A 521 -21.89 16.41 -4.18
C ALA A 521 -21.19 15.45 -3.18
N VAL A 522 -21.35 14.13 -3.32
CA VAL A 522 -20.82 13.16 -2.34
C VAL A 522 -19.30 13.28 -2.18
N SER A 523 -18.56 13.42 -3.28
CA SER A 523 -17.10 13.52 -3.22
C SER A 523 -16.65 14.80 -2.52
N ASP A 524 -17.39 15.89 -2.66
CA ASP A 524 -17.00 17.18 -2.08
C ASP A 524 -17.34 17.23 -0.59
N ILE A 525 -18.45 16.62 -0.18
CA ILE A 525 -18.78 16.40 1.23
C ILE A 525 -17.72 15.51 1.90
N GLU A 526 -17.29 14.41 1.25
CA GLU A 526 -16.24 13.55 1.78
C GLU A 526 -14.92 14.31 1.97
N LYS A 527 -14.49 15.11 0.97
CA LYS A 527 -13.29 15.94 1.05
C LYS A 527 -13.40 17.01 2.14
N ALA A 528 -14.52 17.75 2.18
CA ALA A 528 -14.78 18.77 3.19
C ALA A 528 -14.75 18.18 4.60
N THR A 529 -15.39 17.02 4.79
CA THR A 529 -15.39 16.30 6.07
C THR A 529 -14.00 15.83 6.46
N ALA A 530 -13.19 15.33 5.53
CA ALA A 530 -11.82 14.91 5.80
C ALA A 530 -10.94 16.10 6.23
N VAL A 531 -11.04 17.23 5.50
CA VAL A 531 -10.30 18.46 5.84
C VAL A 531 -10.74 19.01 7.20
N ALA A 532 -12.05 19.13 7.45
CA ALA A 532 -12.58 19.62 8.72
C ALA A 532 -12.19 18.70 9.89
N ARG A 533 -12.21 17.37 9.70
CA ARG A 533 -11.75 16.42 10.71
C ARG A 533 -10.25 16.59 10.97
N ALA A 534 -9.41 16.68 9.94
CA ALA A 534 -7.97 16.90 10.12
C ALA A 534 -7.65 18.24 10.83
N MET A 535 -8.38 19.31 10.51
CA MET A 535 -8.30 20.59 11.23
C MET A 535 -8.52 20.39 12.74
N VAL A 536 -9.52 19.59 13.12
CA VAL A 536 -9.89 19.38 14.52
C VAL A 536 -8.97 18.37 15.21
N THR A 537 -8.65 17.24 14.59
CA THR A 537 -7.97 16.10 15.24
C THR A 537 -6.46 16.10 15.06
N GLU A 538 -5.94 16.57 13.92
CA GLU A 538 -4.51 16.48 13.61
C GLU A 538 -3.79 17.81 13.82
N TYR A 539 -4.40 18.91 13.38
CA TYR A 539 -3.77 20.23 13.41
C TYR A 539 -4.13 21.07 14.63
N GLY A 540 -5.09 20.63 15.45
CA GLY A 540 -5.48 21.33 16.67
C GLY A 540 -6.07 22.73 16.42
N MET A 541 -6.81 22.90 15.33
CA MET A 541 -7.40 24.17 14.87
C MET A 541 -8.81 24.45 15.42
N SER A 542 -9.22 23.73 16.47
CA SER A 542 -10.47 23.98 17.22
C SER A 542 -10.15 24.69 18.53
N ALA A 543 -10.88 25.78 18.82
CA ALA A 543 -10.78 26.48 20.10
C ALA A 543 -11.25 25.62 21.29
N LYS A 544 -12.29 24.81 21.07
CA LYS A 544 -12.94 23.99 22.09
C LYS A 544 -12.09 22.78 22.50
N LEU A 545 -11.50 22.10 21.52
CA LEU A 545 -10.65 20.92 21.75
C LEU A 545 -9.18 21.29 21.96
N GLY A 546 -8.76 22.48 21.53
CA GLY A 546 -7.42 23.00 21.73
C GLY A 546 -6.37 22.39 20.78
N ALA A 547 -5.12 22.76 21.00
CA ALA A 547 -3.98 22.34 20.19
C ALA A 547 -3.45 20.95 20.59
N VAL A 548 -4.33 19.95 20.58
CA VAL A 548 -4.03 18.56 20.94
C VAL A 548 -4.30 17.67 19.74
N ARG A 549 -3.41 16.70 19.50
CA ARG A 549 -3.61 15.67 18.48
C ARG A 549 -4.49 14.55 19.05
N TYR A 550 -5.64 14.33 18.44
CA TYR A 550 -6.60 13.28 18.80
C TYR A 550 -6.51 12.10 17.84
N GLY A 551 -6.31 10.89 18.37
CA GLY A 551 -6.17 9.65 17.62
C GLY A 551 -4.73 9.36 17.20
N SER A 552 -4.36 8.08 17.18
CA SER A 552 -3.07 7.60 16.69
C SER A 552 -3.16 7.14 15.23
N ASN A 553 -2.30 7.69 14.36
CA ASN A 553 -2.04 7.11 13.02
C ASN A 553 -1.09 5.90 13.10
N HIS A 554 -0.91 5.29 14.28
CA HIS A 554 -0.01 4.15 14.50
C HIS A 554 -0.73 2.81 14.38
N GLY A 555 -1.46 2.61 13.27
CA GLY A 555 -2.10 1.34 12.95
C GLY A 555 -1.82 0.96 11.51
N ASP A 556 -1.14 -0.17 11.30
CA ASP A 556 -0.91 -0.80 10.00
C ASP A 556 -2.19 -0.73 9.14
N PRO A 557 -2.19 -0.09 7.94
CA PRO A 557 -3.36 0.04 7.07
C PRO A 557 -4.09 -1.28 6.79
N PHE A 558 -3.37 -2.40 6.95
CA PHE A 558 -3.89 -3.74 6.77
C PHE A 558 -4.57 -4.31 8.04
N VAL A 559 -4.09 -3.96 9.23
CA VAL A 559 -4.67 -4.42 10.51
C VAL A 559 -5.81 -3.48 10.96
N GLY A 560 -5.68 -2.18 10.68
CA GLY A 560 -6.62 -1.14 11.11
C GLY A 560 -7.98 -1.13 10.40
N ARG A 561 -8.12 -1.74 9.22
CA ARG A 561 -9.44 -1.85 8.54
C ARG A 561 -10.27 -3.04 9.00
N ALA A 562 -9.65 -4.10 9.51
CA ALA A 562 -10.34 -5.35 9.83
C ALA A 562 -10.67 -5.50 11.32
N MET A 563 -9.99 -4.76 12.20
CA MET A 563 -10.15 -4.89 13.63
C MET A 563 -10.19 -3.50 14.24
N GLY A 564 -11.40 -3.05 14.58
CA GLY A 564 -11.69 -1.70 15.07
C GLY A 564 -10.74 -1.30 16.19
N THR A 565 -9.73 -0.51 15.83
CA THR A 565 -8.87 0.15 16.81
C THR A 565 -9.76 1.21 17.44
N GLN A 566 -10.11 1.03 18.72
CA GLN A 566 -10.84 2.06 19.44
C GLN A 566 -10.00 3.34 19.43
N PRO A 567 -10.60 4.51 19.15
CA PRO A 567 -9.86 5.75 19.22
C PRO A 567 -9.26 5.95 20.61
N ASP A 568 -8.05 6.52 20.69
CA ASP A 568 -7.34 6.81 21.95
C ASP A 568 -7.99 7.95 22.77
N TYR A 569 -9.29 8.19 22.61
CA TYR A 569 -10.04 9.27 23.26
C TYR A 569 -11.44 8.84 23.67
N SER A 570 -11.99 9.50 24.69
CA SER A 570 -13.30 9.17 25.25
C SER A 570 -14.44 9.46 24.26
N HIS A 571 -15.61 8.84 24.49
CA HIS A 571 -16.82 9.13 23.72
C HIS A 571 -17.26 10.60 23.81
N GLU A 572 -16.98 11.27 24.93
CA GLU A 572 -17.26 12.70 25.10
C GLU A 572 -16.39 13.55 24.17
N VAL A 573 -15.09 13.25 24.08
CA VAL A 573 -14.19 13.90 23.12
C VAL A 573 -14.58 13.59 21.70
N ALA A 574 -14.96 12.34 21.39
CA ALA A 574 -15.47 11.94 20.07
C ALA A 574 -16.68 12.78 19.65
N ARG A 575 -17.67 12.94 20.55
CA ARG A 575 -18.82 13.83 20.35
C ARG A 575 -18.37 15.28 20.14
N GLY A 576 -17.42 15.75 20.94
CA GLY A 576 -16.83 17.09 20.79
C GLY A 576 -16.22 17.32 19.41
N ILE A 577 -15.48 16.33 18.89
CA ILE A 577 -14.89 16.36 17.54
C ILE A 577 -16.00 16.44 16.48
N ASP A 578 -17.01 15.58 16.56
CA ASP A 578 -18.07 15.54 15.55
C ASP A 578 -18.93 16.82 15.56
N ASP A 579 -19.17 17.42 16.74
CA ASP A 579 -19.87 18.71 16.85
C ASP A 579 -19.05 19.86 16.25
N GLU A 580 -17.73 19.89 16.47
CA GLU A 580 -16.83 20.90 15.87
C GLU A 580 -16.72 20.73 14.34
N VAL A 581 -16.60 19.49 13.85
CA VAL A 581 -16.59 19.19 12.41
C VAL A 581 -17.89 19.64 11.76
N ARG A 582 -19.05 19.33 12.36
CA ARG A 582 -20.35 19.80 11.87
C ARG A 582 -20.39 21.33 11.81
N LYS A 583 -19.97 22.01 12.88
CA LYS A 583 -19.93 23.48 12.95
C LYS A 583 -19.09 24.07 11.82
N LEU A 584 -17.93 23.49 11.52
CA LEU A 584 -17.06 23.97 10.44
C LEU A 584 -17.71 23.83 9.06
N ILE A 585 -18.32 22.67 8.78
CA ILE A 585 -18.97 22.39 7.50
C ILE A 585 -20.20 23.28 7.29
N GLU A 586 -21.06 23.41 8.30
CA GLU A 586 -22.26 24.25 8.23
C GLU A 586 -21.92 25.74 8.02
N ALA A 587 -20.89 26.24 8.70
CA ALA A 587 -20.42 27.60 8.52
C ALA A 587 -19.85 27.82 7.11
N ALA A 588 -19.08 26.84 6.58
CA ALA A 588 -18.56 26.91 5.21
C ALA A 588 -19.68 26.84 4.15
N HIS A 589 -20.71 26.02 4.39
CA HIS A 589 -21.88 25.92 3.52
C HIS A 589 -22.70 27.22 3.53
N THR A 590 -22.91 27.81 4.71
CA THR A 590 -23.61 29.10 4.86
C THR A 590 -22.86 30.20 4.13
N GLU A 591 -21.55 30.25 4.25
CA GLU A 591 -20.73 31.24 3.53
C GLU A 591 -20.85 31.07 2.01
N ALA A 592 -20.73 29.83 1.52
CA ALA A 592 -20.92 29.54 0.10
C ALA A 592 -22.32 29.99 -0.37
N TRP A 593 -23.36 29.69 0.41
CA TRP A 593 -24.72 30.13 0.11
C TRP A 593 -24.84 31.65 0.00
N GLU A 594 -24.25 32.40 0.93
CA GLU A 594 -24.28 33.86 0.91
C GLU A 594 -23.57 34.43 -0.33
N ILE A 595 -22.38 33.92 -0.66
CA ILE A 595 -21.64 34.31 -1.86
C ILE A 595 -22.49 34.09 -3.12
N LEU A 596 -23.08 32.90 -3.25
CA LEU A 596 -23.87 32.54 -4.42
C LEU A 596 -25.19 33.32 -4.50
N THR A 597 -25.75 33.73 -3.36
CA THR A 597 -26.93 34.59 -3.30
C THR A 597 -26.60 36.02 -3.72
N GLU A 598 -25.48 36.57 -3.23
CA GLU A 598 -25.00 37.92 -3.56
C GLU A 598 -24.66 38.04 -5.06
N TYR A 599 -24.01 37.02 -5.63
CA TYR A 599 -23.56 37.01 -7.02
C TYR A 599 -24.40 36.09 -7.92
N ARG A 600 -25.70 35.97 -7.64
CA ARG A 600 -26.58 35.04 -8.35
C ARG A 600 -26.65 35.28 -9.86
N ASP A 601 -26.67 36.54 -10.29
CA ASP A 601 -26.69 36.89 -11.71
C ASP A 601 -25.40 36.45 -12.42
N VAL A 602 -24.25 36.57 -11.75
CA VAL A 602 -22.95 36.12 -12.26
C VAL A 602 -22.90 34.60 -12.36
N LEU A 603 -23.48 33.89 -11.38
CA LEU A 603 -23.62 32.43 -11.42
C LEU A 603 -24.45 31.96 -12.62
N ASP A 604 -25.55 32.65 -12.93
CA ASP A 604 -26.41 32.34 -14.08
C ASP A 604 -25.68 32.59 -15.42
N ILE A 605 -24.89 33.66 -15.53
CA ILE A 605 -24.03 33.93 -16.70
C ILE A 605 -22.97 32.83 -16.86
N LEU A 606 -22.28 32.48 -15.77
CA LEU A 606 -21.26 31.44 -15.77
C LEU A 606 -21.82 30.08 -16.19
N ALA A 607 -22.97 29.69 -15.63
CA ALA A 607 -23.63 28.45 -16.00
C ALA A 607 -24.08 28.45 -17.46
N GLY A 608 -24.56 29.58 -17.98
CA GLY A 608 -24.88 29.77 -19.39
C GLY A 608 -23.68 29.54 -20.31
N GLU A 609 -22.55 30.21 -20.02
CA GLU A 609 -21.32 30.01 -20.80
C GLU A 609 -20.78 28.57 -20.71
N LEU A 610 -20.90 27.92 -19.53
CA LEU A 610 -20.53 26.52 -19.36
C LEU A 610 -21.39 25.58 -20.19
N LEU A 611 -22.67 25.86 -20.36
CA LEU A 611 -23.55 25.04 -21.19
C LEU A 611 -23.20 25.13 -22.69
N GLU A 612 -22.75 26.29 -23.14
CA GLU A 612 -22.33 26.54 -24.53
C GLU A 612 -20.93 26.02 -24.84
N LYS A 613 -19.93 26.35 -24.02
CA LYS A 613 -18.51 26.05 -24.28
C LYS A 613 -18.03 24.76 -23.61
N GLU A 614 -18.77 24.23 -22.64
CA GLU A 614 -18.47 23.03 -21.83
C GLU A 614 -17.23 23.12 -20.93
N THR A 615 -16.28 23.99 -21.27
CA THR A 615 -15.05 24.27 -20.52
C THR A 615 -14.73 25.75 -20.64
N LEU A 616 -14.41 26.38 -19.51
CA LEU A 616 -13.95 27.77 -19.43
C LEU A 616 -12.57 27.81 -18.80
N HIS A 617 -11.70 28.63 -19.37
CA HIS A 617 -10.35 28.85 -18.86
C HIS A 617 -10.27 30.16 -18.08
N ARG A 618 -9.16 30.37 -17.36
CA ARG A 618 -8.92 31.57 -16.53
C ARG A 618 -9.22 32.88 -17.25
N ALA A 619 -8.81 33.02 -18.52
CA ALA A 619 -9.06 34.23 -19.30
C ALA A 619 -10.56 34.49 -19.61
N ASP A 620 -11.39 33.46 -19.60
CA ASP A 620 -12.85 33.60 -19.70
C ASP A 620 -13.44 33.94 -18.32
N LEU A 621 -12.97 33.25 -17.27
CA LEU A 621 -13.39 33.49 -15.89
C LEU A 621 -13.10 34.92 -15.42
N GLU A 622 -11.94 35.47 -15.77
CA GLU A 622 -11.57 36.86 -15.44
C GLU A 622 -12.54 37.88 -16.06
N LYS A 623 -13.12 37.58 -17.23
CA LYS A 623 -14.13 38.46 -17.86
C LYS A 623 -15.49 38.33 -17.18
N ILE A 624 -15.89 37.11 -16.81
CA ILE A 624 -17.18 36.84 -16.15
C ILE A 624 -17.19 37.41 -14.73
N PHE A 625 -16.05 37.37 -14.03
CA PHE A 625 -15.92 37.75 -12.63
C PHE A 625 -15.37 39.16 -12.39
N ASP A 626 -15.32 40.03 -13.41
CA ASP A 626 -14.82 41.41 -13.28
C ASP A 626 -15.51 42.20 -12.13
N GLY A 627 -16.79 41.92 -11.89
CA GLY A 627 -17.58 42.53 -10.81
C GLY A 627 -17.56 41.81 -9.46
N VAL A 628 -16.83 40.70 -9.30
CA VAL A 628 -16.82 39.91 -8.05
C VAL A 628 -15.73 40.42 -7.12
N VAL A 629 -16.14 40.93 -5.95
CA VAL A 629 -15.22 41.45 -4.94
C VAL A 629 -14.86 40.35 -3.95
N LYS A 630 -13.57 40.20 -3.65
CA LYS A 630 -13.08 39.27 -2.62
C LYS A 630 -13.61 39.67 -1.25
N ARG A 631 -14.24 38.72 -0.55
CA ARG A 631 -14.82 38.94 0.77
C ARG A 631 -13.74 39.12 1.84
N PRO A 632 -14.05 39.86 2.93
CA PRO A 632 -13.20 39.89 4.11
C PRO A 632 -13.12 38.50 4.75
N ARG A 633 -12.08 38.26 5.55
CA ARG A 633 -11.93 36.99 6.28
C ARG A 633 -13.11 36.75 7.22
N LEU A 634 -13.54 35.50 7.28
CA LEU A 634 -14.67 35.08 8.11
C LEU A 634 -14.33 35.16 9.61
N THR A 635 -14.98 36.10 10.30
CA THR A 635 -14.84 36.28 11.76
C THR A 635 -15.45 35.12 12.56
N ALA A 636 -16.46 34.42 12.03
CA ALA A 636 -17.10 33.27 12.67
C ALA A 636 -16.12 32.11 12.93
N PHE A 637 -15.05 32.05 12.13
CA PHE A 637 -14.00 31.07 12.33
C PHE A 637 -12.89 31.59 13.23
N ASP A 638 -12.64 32.88 13.39
CA ASP A 638 -11.53 33.43 14.20
C ASP A 638 -11.74 33.36 15.73
N ASP A 639 -12.36 32.27 16.20
CA ASP A 639 -12.42 31.90 17.60
C ASP A 639 -11.10 31.25 18.02
N PHE A 640 -10.31 31.96 18.82
CA PHE A 640 -9.09 31.46 19.44
C PHE A 640 -9.29 31.02 20.90
N GLY A 641 -10.54 30.85 21.35
CA GLY A 641 -10.86 30.48 22.73
C GLY A 641 -10.47 31.57 23.72
N GLY A 642 -10.79 32.83 23.39
CA GLY A 642 -10.50 34.00 24.23
C GLY A 642 -9.06 34.55 24.14
N ARG A 643 -8.20 33.96 23.29
CA ARG A 643 -6.86 34.48 23.00
C ARG A 643 -6.94 35.57 21.93
N THR A 644 -6.35 36.74 22.17
CA THR A 644 -6.28 37.82 21.18
C THR A 644 -4.93 37.80 20.46
N PRO A 645 -4.89 37.69 19.12
CA PRO A 645 -3.66 37.86 18.34
C PRO A 645 -3.03 39.23 18.59
N SER A 646 -1.70 39.32 18.44
CA SER A 646 -1.01 40.61 18.56
C SER A 646 -1.17 41.43 17.28
N ASP A 647 -1.40 42.73 17.42
CA ASP A 647 -1.44 43.69 16.29
C ASP A 647 -0.05 44.00 15.71
N LYS A 648 1.03 43.52 16.34
CA LYS A 648 2.39 43.72 15.84
C LYS A 648 2.63 42.79 14.64
N PRO A 649 3.00 43.32 13.46
CA PRO A 649 3.26 42.49 12.30
C PRO A 649 4.49 41.59 12.52
N PRO A 650 4.60 40.47 11.78
CA PRO A 650 5.79 39.64 11.76
C PRO A 650 7.04 40.45 11.39
N ILE A 651 8.21 40.02 11.88
CA ILE A 651 9.48 40.59 11.44
C ILE A 651 9.67 40.36 9.94
N LYS A 652 10.23 41.34 9.24
CA LYS A 652 10.54 41.21 7.82
C LYS A 652 11.72 40.28 7.62
N THR A 653 11.67 39.48 6.57
CA THR A 653 12.79 38.61 6.19
C THR A 653 13.96 39.44 5.67
N PRO A 654 15.21 38.91 5.68
CA PRO A 654 16.35 39.59 5.06
C PRO A 654 16.11 39.93 3.57
N GLY A 655 15.31 39.11 2.87
CA GLY A 655 14.92 39.35 1.48
C GLY A 655 13.93 40.51 1.33
N GLU A 656 12.89 40.56 2.18
CA GLU A 656 11.95 41.70 2.20
C GLU A 656 12.65 43.00 2.56
N LEU A 657 13.57 42.96 3.53
CA LEU A 657 14.39 44.12 3.89
C LEU A 657 15.33 44.53 2.74
N ALA A 658 15.88 43.58 1.98
CA ALA A 658 16.70 43.86 0.80
C ALA A 658 15.86 44.51 -0.31
N MET A 659 14.65 43.99 -0.58
CA MET A 659 13.71 44.60 -1.53
C MET A 659 13.36 46.04 -1.15
N GLU A 660 13.11 46.31 0.13
CA GLU A 660 12.86 47.67 0.63
C GLU A 660 14.08 48.58 0.50
N ARG A 661 15.29 48.03 0.59
CA ARG A 661 16.55 48.75 0.34
C ARG A 661 16.89 48.89 -1.15
N GLY A 662 16.08 48.32 -2.07
CA GLY A 662 16.37 48.29 -3.50
C GLY A 662 17.55 47.38 -3.88
N GLU A 663 17.95 46.49 -2.98
CA GLU A 663 18.98 45.49 -3.20
C GLU A 663 18.39 44.25 -3.89
N PRO A 664 19.16 43.56 -4.75
CA PRO A 664 18.71 42.29 -5.32
C PRO A 664 18.47 41.27 -4.22
N TRP A 665 17.52 40.36 -4.46
CA TRP A 665 17.20 39.29 -3.52
C TRP A 665 18.49 38.58 -3.06
N PRO A 666 18.71 38.43 -1.75
CA PRO A 666 19.95 37.86 -1.25
C PRO A 666 20.10 36.44 -1.81
N GLN A 667 21.20 36.23 -2.52
CA GLN A 667 21.57 34.91 -3.03
C GLN A 667 21.61 33.92 -1.84
N PRO A 668 21.18 32.66 -2.03
CA PRO A 668 21.32 31.65 -0.99
C PRO A 668 22.77 31.61 -0.50
N LYS A 669 22.94 31.49 0.83
CA LYS A 669 24.21 31.75 1.53
C LYS A 669 25.40 31.05 0.84
N PRO A 670 26.58 31.70 0.80
CA PRO A 670 27.81 31.07 0.33
C PRO A 670 28.09 29.78 1.11
N GLU A 671 28.83 28.86 0.46
CA GLU A 671 29.12 27.50 0.94
C GLU A 671 29.31 27.42 2.47
N PRO A 672 28.73 26.41 3.14
CA PRO A 672 28.77 26.33 4.59
C PRO A 672 30.22 26.35 5.08
N ALA A 673 30.48 27.13 6.15
CA ALA A 673 31.83 27.44 6.63
C ALA A 673 32.74 26.21 6.86
N PHE A 674 32.15 25.04 7.11
CA PHE A 674 32.91 23.79 7.22
C PHE A 674 33.56 23.36 5.89
N LYS A 675 32.93 23.58 4.72
CA LYS A 675 33.55 23.27 3.41
C LYS A 675 34.78 24.12 3.18
N ALA A 676 34.70 25.42 3.49
CA ALA A 676 35.84 26.33 3.42
C ALA A 676 36.97 25.93 4.39
N ALA A 677 36.62 25.52 5.62
CA ALA A 677 37.59 25.05 6.61
C ALA A 677 38.28 23.74 6.16
N ILE A 678 37.55 22.79 5.59
CA ILE A 678 38.13 21.54 5.04
C ILE A 678 39.07 21.86 3.88
N ALA A 679 38.66 22.72 2.94
CA ALA A 679 39.50 23.12 1.81
C ALA A 679 40.79 23.81 2.27
N GLN A 680 40.70 24.66 3.30
CA GLN A 680 41.87 25.28 3.91
C GLN A 680 42.79 24.25 4.58
N ALA A 681 42.25 23.37 5.44
CA ALA A 681 43.02 22.33 6.09
C ALA A 681 43.69 21.36 5.09
N THR A 682 43.00 21.05 3.98
CA THR A 682 43.54 20.23 2.89
C THR A 682 44.70 20.91 2.18
N ARG A 683 44.60 22.22 1.90
CA ARG A 683 45.69 23.02 1.33
C ARG A 683 46.89 23.09 2.28
N GLU A 684 46.66 23.27 3.57
CA GLU A 684 47.71 23.31 4.59
C GLU A 684 48.40 21.94 4.74
N ALA A 685 47.64 20.84 4.71
CA ALA A 685 48.19 19.48 4.74
C ALA A 685 49.02 19.17 3.49
N ALA A 686 48.54 19.57 2.30
CA ALA A 686 49.28 19.43 1.05
C ALA A 686 50.57 20.27 1.05
N ALA A 687 50.53 21.48 1.61
CA ALA A 687 51.72 22.33 1.77
C ALA A 687 52.75 21.68 2.73
N ARG A 688 52.31 21.15 3.87
CA ARG A 688 53.18 20.41 4.80
C ARG A 688 53.79 19.15 4.17
N ALA A 689 53.02 18.43 3.35
CA ALA A 689 53.51 17.27 2.63
C ALA A 689 54.53 17.65 1.53
N ALA A 690 54.40 18.83 0.92
CA ALA A 690 55.36 19.36 -0.05
C ALA A 690 56.65 19.89 0.62
N GLU A 691 56.55 20.42 1.86
CA GLU A 691 57.69 20.84 2.67
C GLU A 691 58.45 19.66 3.29
N ALA A 692 57.78 18.55 3.55
CA ALA A 692 58.38 17.26 3.91
C ALA A 692 58.97 16.57 2.66
N GLY A 693 60.12 17.07 2.18
CA GLY A 693 60.80 16.54 0.98
C GLY A 693 61.10 15.03 1.01
N PRO A 694 61.40 14.42 -0.15
CA PRO A 694 61.58 12.97 -0.28
C PRO A 694 62.91 12.54 0.32
N ASN A 695 62.92 12.14 1.59
CA ASN A 695 64.08 11.51 2.22
C ASN A 695 63.69 10.17 2.84
N GLY A 696 64.15 9.07 2.23
CA GLY A 696 64.14 7.75 2.87
C GLY A 696 63.86 6.54 1.99
N SER A 697 64.50 6.41 0.83
CA SER A 697 64.73 5.08 0.25
C SER A 697 65.68 4.29 1.17
N ASN A 698 65.21 3.22 1.82
CA ASN A 698 66.06 2.10 2.22
C ASN A 698 65.24 0.83 2.51
N GLY A 699 65.42 -0.16 1.64
CA GLY A 699 65.55 -1.58 2.00
C GLY A 699 64.32 -2.33 2.53
N VAL A 700 63.69 -3.11 1.65
CA VAL A 700 63.01 -4.35 2.06
C VAL A 700 64.07 -5.33 2.61
N PRO A 701 63.75 -6.12 3.66
CA PRO A 701 63.87 -7.56 3.49
C PRO A 701 62.62 -8.31 3.94
N ALA A 702 62.40 -9.43 3.29
CA ALA A 702 61.34 -10.39 3.55
C ALA A 702 61.51 -11.11 4.90
N GLY A 703 60.38 -11.43 5.54
CA GLY A 703 60.25 -12.52 6.51
C GLY A 703 59.97 -12.10 7.96
N GLY A 704 58.86 -12.60 8.52
CA GLY A 704 58.66 -12.72 9.97
C GLY A 704 57.41 -12.01 10.50
N ASP A 705 56.47 -12.81 11.03
CA ASP A 705 55.31 -12.37 11.80
C ASP A 705 55.70 -11.40 12.95
N ALA A 706 55.16 -10.18 12.93
CA ALA A 706 55.06 -9.32 14.11
C ALA A 706 53.99 -8.25 13.94
N VAL A 707 53.02 -8.25 14.84
CA VAL A 707 51.97 -7.23 15.02
C VAL A 707 52.61 -5.91 15.50
N PRO A 708 52.33 -4.74 14.91
CA PRO A 708 52.78 -3.48 15.48
C PRO A 708 51.85 -3.04 16.64
N PRO A 709 52.38 -2.46 17.74
CA PRO A 709 51.56 -1.92 18.80
C PRO A 709 50.91 -0.60 18.34
N ALA A 710 49.66 -0.39 18.75
CA ALA A 710 48.88 0.80 18.45
C ALA A 710 49.55 2.06 19.02
N THR A 711 49.98 2.96 18.15
CA THR A 711 50.33 4.34 18.50
C THR A 711 49.05 5.19 18.56
N GLN A 712 48.81 5.83 19.71
CA GLN A 712 47.75 6.83 19.87
C GLN A 712 48.04 8.09 19.02
N PRO A 713 47.03 8.77 18.46
CA PRO A 713 47.21 10.05 17.79
C PRO A 713 47.48 11.17 18.80
N ASP A 714 48.52 11.97 18.52
CA ASP A 714 48.97 13.12 19.30
C ASP A 714 48.01 14.31 19.11
N TYR A 715 47.29 14.68 20.18
CA TYR A 715 46.51 15.92 20.24
C TYR A 715 47.41 17.02 20.80
N GLY A 716 47.91 17.89 19.91
CA GLY A 716 48.90 18.93 20.21
C GLY A 716 48.59 19.81 21.42
N ALA A 717 49.15 19.44 22.57
CA ALA A 717 49.22 20.27 23.77
C ALA A 717 50.57 21.02 23.82
N PRO A 718 50.61 22.29 24.24
CA PRO A 718 51.87 23.04 24.38
C PRO A 718 52.82 22.40 25.39
N ALA A 719 54.13 22.52 25.13
CA ALA A 719 55.18 21.98 25.99
C ALA A 719 55.03 22.48 27.44
N GLY A 720 54.75 21.57 28.37
CA GLY A 720 54.66 21.83 29.81
C GLY A 720 53.27 21.72 30.43
N TRP A 721 52.22 21.37 29.67
CA TRP A 721 50.89 21.16 30.25
C TRP A 721 50.70 19.73 30.79
N GLN A 722 50.31 19.58 32.06
CA GLN A 722 49.91 18.32 32.68
C GLN A 722 48.49 18.44 33.28
N ALA A 723 47.61 17.49 32.97
CA ALA A 723 46.30 17.38 33.60
C ALA A 723 46.44 16.89 35.06
N PRO A 724 45.78 17.52 36.05
CA PRO A 724 45.88 17.06 37.44
C PRO A 724 45.18 15.70 37.62
N GLY A 725 45.89 14.68 38.10
CA GLY A 725 45.28 13.44 38.61
C GLY A 725 45.77 12.10 38.04
N TRP A 726 46.80 12.05 37.21
CA TRP A 726 47.38 10.79 36.71
C TRP A 726 48.78 10.52 37.31
N PRO A 727 49.06 9.30 37.80
CA PRO A 727 50.37 8.96 38.37
C PRO A 727 51.43 8.70 37.27
N PRO A 728 52.72 8.95 37.54
CA PRO A 728 53.78 8.85 36.54
C PRO A 728 54.15 7.40 36.20
N ALA A 729 54.35 7.12 34.91
CA ALA A 729 54.85 5.83 34.43
C ALA A 729 56.40 5.78 34.53
N GLN A 730 56.92 4.82 35.31
CA GLN A 730 58.35 4.51 35.44
C GLN A 730 58.83 3.63 34.28
N GLN A 731 60.05 3.88 33.81
CA GLN A 731 60.72 3.15 32.74
C GLN A 731 61.79 2.20 33.33
N GLN A 732 61.66 0.91 32.95
CA GLN A 732 62.66 -0.15 32.79
C GLN A 732 63.71 -0.47 33.89
N SER A 733 63.76 -1.76 34.28
CA SER A 733 65.00 -2.58 34.25
C SER A 733 64.74 -4.03 34.72
N GLN A 734 65.15 -5.03 33.92
CA GLN A 734 65.33 -6.43 34.37
C GLN A 734 66.64 -6.60 35.13
N PRO A 735 66.70 -7.49 36.13
CA PRO A 735 67.96 -8.12 36.55
C PRO A 735 67.94 -9.66 36.42
N PRO A 736 69.13 -10.33 36.43
CA PRO A 736 69.32 -11.74 36.06
C PRO A 736 69.14 -12.74 37.23
N GLN A 737 68.87 -14.01 36.90
CA GLN A 737 68.79 -15.17 37.84
C GLN A 737 70.18 -15.63 38.34
N PRO A 738 70.30 -16.22 39.56
CA PRO A 738 70.29 -17.70 39.78
C PRO A 738 69.82 -18.13 41.23
N PRO A 739 70.08 -19.35 41.78
CA PRO A 739 69.75 -20.74 41.40
C PRO A 739 68.89 -21.52 42.47
N GLN A 740 68.45 -22.76 42.17
CA GLN A 740 67.75 -23.76 43.06
C GLN A 740 68.70 -24.40 44.13
N PRO A 741 68.35 -25.37 45.05
CA PRO A 741 67.13 -26.22 45.31
C PRO A 741 66.87 -26.42 46.88
N PRO A 742 66.33 -27.52 47.50
CA PRO A 742 65.60 -28.75 47.06
C PRO A 742 64.36 -29.24 47.90
N GLN A 743 63.56 -30.11 47.26
CA GLN A 743 62.83 -31.36 47.67
C GLN A 743 62.00 -31.57 48.98
N GLN A 744 60.98 -32.46 48.81
CA GLN A 744 60.14 -33.26 49.75
C GLN A 744 58.87 -32.55 50.26
N GLY A 745 57.66 -33.13 50.34
CA GLY A 745 57.08 -34.46 50.12
C GLY A 745 55.71 -34.51 50.87
N GLY A 746 54.75 -35.35 50.46
CA GLY A 746 53.76 -35.94 51.38
C GLY A 746 52.34 -35.33 51.51
N TYR A 747 51.38 -36.24 51.44
CA TYR A 747 49.90 -36.23 51.59
C TYR A 747 49.28 -35.61 52.88
N TRP A 748 48.00 -35.14 52.74
CA TRP A 748 46.78 -35.19 53.64
C TRP A 748 46.96 -35.32 55.19
N TYR A 749 46.25 -34.69 56.16
CA TYR A 749 44.97 -33.94 56.37
C TYR A 749 44.96 -33.33 57.83
N PRO A 750 43.82 -32.94 58.49
CA PRO A 750 43.08 -31.64 58.69
C PRO A 750 43.36 -30.92 60.08
N PRO A 751 42.48 -30.14 60.80
CA PRO A 751 41.23 -29.36 60.53
C PRO A 751 41.15 -27.89 61.09
N GLN A 752 40.08 -27.17 60.68
CA GLN A 752 39.27 -26.10 61.34
C GLN A 752 39.85 -24.74 61.87
N HIS A 753 39.19 -23.62 61.46
CA HIS A 753 38.57 -22.50 62.24
C HIS A 753 38.77 -21.04 61.70
N TRP A 754 37.64 -20.43 61.25
CA TRP A 754 37.17 -19.00 61.33
C TRP A 754 37.78 -17.85 60.49
N PRO A 755 37.07 -16.68 60.30
CA PRO A 755 35.67 -16.44 59.88
C PRO A 755 35.53 -15.35 58.75
N ARG A 756 34.31 -15.10 58.22
CA ARG A 756 33.98 -14.10 57.16
C ARG A 756 33.02 -12.97 57.64
N GLN A 757 33.29 -11.74 57.21
CA GLN A 757 32.42 -10.53 57.10
C GLN A 757 32.92 -9.75 55.85
N GLY A 758 32.16 -9.09 54.95
CA GLY A 758 30.75 -8.68 54.87
C GLY A 758 30.67 -7.18 54.52
N TYR A 759 30.32 -6.80 53.28
CA TYR A 759 29.93 -5.43 52.86
C TYR A 759 28.60 -5.46 52.07
N PRO A 760 27.83 -4.35 52.04
CA PRO A 760 26.36 -4.35 52.12
C PRO A 760 25.58 -4.25 50.78
N PRO A 761 24.23 -4.47 50.80
CA PRO A 761 23.40 -4.67 49.61
C PRO A 761 22.53 -3.46 49.18
N ALA A 762 21.95 -3.61 47.99
CA ALA A 762 21.06 -2.72 47.26
C ALA A 762 19.63 -2.60 47.84
N GLN A 763 18.97 -1.47 47.55
CA GLN A 763 17.60 -1.13 47.93
C GLN A 763 16.54 -1.85 47.04
N GLN A 764 15.53 -2.44 47.67
CA GLN A 764 14.29 -2.96 47.08
C GLN A 764 13.07 -2.37 47.82
N TYR A 765 12.03 -1.99 47.08
CA TYR A 765 10.72 -1.57 47.58
C TYR A 765 9.79 -2.79 47.83
N PRO A 766 8.78 -2.70 48.73
CA PRO A 766 8.16 -3.84 49.40
C PRO A 766 6.99 -4.55 48.65
N PRO A 767 6.59 -5.77 49.10
CA PRO A 767 5.55 -6.60 48.48
C PRO A 767 4.13 -6.34 49.05
N TYR A 768 3.12 -6.50 48.20
CA TYR A 768 1.70 -6.49 48.61
C TYR A 768 1.28 -7.84 49.21
N GLN A 769 0.62 -7.80 50.37
CA GLN A 769 0.12 -8.95 51.13
C GLN A 769 -1.24 -9.46 50.61
N GLN A 770 -1.40 -10.78 50.58
CA GLN A 770 -2.65 -11.52 50.44
C GLN A 770 -3.39 -11.60 51.79
N HIS A 771 -4.72 -11.45 51.83
CA HIS A 771 -5.58 -11.91 52.94
C HIS A 771 -6.84 -12.64 52.42
N GLN A 772 -7.30 -13.61 53.22
CA GLN A 772 -8.23 -14.72 53.00
C GLN A 772 -9.72 -14.41 53.38
N PRO A 773 -10.71 -15.37 53.32
CA PRO A 773 -12.07 -15.10 52.82
C PRO A 773 -13.31 -15.29 53.77
N TYR A 774 -14.50 -14.90 53.26
CA TYR A 774 -15.95 -15.14 53.63
C TYR A 774 -16.50 -14.57 54.98
N PRO A 775 -17.84 -14.30 55.17
CA PRO A 775 -19.01 -14.91 54.52
C PRO A 775 -20.16 -14.00 54.04
N GLY A 776 -21.13 -14.58 53.31
CA GLY A 776 -22.19 -13.86 52.57
C GLY A 776 -23.56 -13.72 53.23
N GLY A 777 -24.50 -13.15 52.46
CA GLY A 777 -25.96 -13.16 52.68
C GLY A 777 -26.61 -11.78 52.72
N GLY A 778 -27.45 -11.46 51.74
CA GLY A 778 -28.46 -10.37 51.83
C GLY A 778 -28.61 -9.49 50.58
N GLN A 779 -29.68 -9.68 49.81
CA GLN A 779 -30.16 -8.77 48.76
C GLN A 779 -30.53 -7.38 49.31
N PRO A 780 -30.40 -6.33 48.49
CA PRO A 780 -31.45 -5.30 48.44
C PRO A 780 -31.61 -4.69 47.01
N PRO A 781 -32.50 -3.72 46.77
CA PRO A 781 -33.95 -3.88 46.60
C PRO A 781 -34.45 -3.43 45.21
N ALA A 782 -35.70 -3.78 44.88
CA ALA A 782 -36.38 -3.34 43.66
C ALA A 782 -36.76 -1.83 43.70
N PRO A 783 -36.83 -1.14 42.55
CA PRO A 783 -37.28 0.25 42.48
C PRO A 783 -38.81 0.37 42.68
N PRO A 784 -39.30 1.51 43.19
CA PRO A 784 -40.67 1.65 43.67
C PRO A 784 -41.71 1.84 42.56
N VAL A 785 -42.88 1.28 42.84
CA VAL A 785 -44.16 1.46 42.12
C VAL A 785 -44.81 2.77 42.62
N PRO A 786 -45.40 3.61 41.76
CA PRO A 786 -46.38 4.60 42.19
C PRO A 786 -47.79 4.00 42.14
N SER A 787 -48.43 3.88 43.32
CA SER A 787 -49.88 3.70 43.47
C SER A 787 -50.60 5.01 43.16
N GLY A 788 -51.73 4.92 42.44
CA GLY A 788 -52.48 6.07 41.92
C GLY A 788 -53.74 6.47 42.69
N GLU A 789 -54.47 7.42 42.10
CA GLU A 789 -55.91 7.70 42.18
C GLU A 789 -56.21 8.68 41.01
N ALA A 790 -56.91 8.25 39.95
CA ALA A 790 -58.36 8.27 39.75
C ALA A 790 -58.85 9.54 39.02
N ASP A 791 -59.13 9.45 37.71
CA ASP A 791 -60.47 9.71 37.15
C ASP A 791 -60.51 9.62 35.61
N GLY A 792 -61.68 9.21 35.08
CA GLY A 792 -62.13 9.58 33.73
C GLY A 792 -61.92 8.56 32.60
N GLY A 793 -63.01 7.92 32.17
CA GLY A 793 -63.04 6.89 31.12
C GLY A 793 -63.23 7.38 29.68
N GLY A 794 -63.26 6.42 28.75
CA GLY A 794 -63.60 6.56 27.33
C GLY A 794 -62.62 5.77 26.46
N ARG A 795 -62.93 4.55 25.98
CA ARG A 795 -63.60 4.27 24.67
C ARG A 795 -63.09 5.23 23.57
N SER A 796 -62.51 4.82 22.44
CA SER A 796 -62.85 3.72 21.53
C SER A 796 -61.71 3.54 20.50
N ALA A 797 -61.78 2.43 19.78
CA ALA A 797 -60.99 2.06 18.60
C ALA A 797 -61.18 2.99 17.40
N GLU A 798 -60.40 2.70 16.33
CA GLU A 798 -60.75 2.73 14.89
C GLU A 798 -59.75 3.59 14.07
N LYS A 799 -58.80 3.05 13.31
CA LYS A 799 -58.86 2.13 12.15
C LYS A 799 -59.66 2.69 10.96
N ASN A 800 -58.94 3.43 10.12
CA ASN A 800 -58.87 3.27 8.66
C ASN A 800 -60.17 2.87 7.92
N ARG A 801 -60.77 3.81 7.17
CA ARG A 801 -61.16 3.58 5.77
C ARG A 801 -61.58 4.86 5.04
N SER A 802 -60.92 5.06 3.91
CA SER A 802 -61.33 5.86 2.76
C SER A 802 -62.51 5.21 2.03
N GLU A 803 -63.51 6.00 1.63
CA GLU A 803 -64.06 6.05 0.26
C GLU A 803 -65.14 7.15 0.14
N GLN A 804 -65.00 7.91 -0.95
CA GLN A 804 -65.77 9.02 -1.54
C GLN A 804 -67.24 8.67 -1.91
N PRO A 805 -68.04 9.51 -2.63
CA PRO A 805 -68.08 10.98 -2.86
C PRO A 805 -69.52 11.59 -2.83
N SER A 806 -69.61 12.87 -3.24
CA SER A 806 -70.76 13.74 -3.62
C SER A 806 -71.01 14.83 -2.58
N GLY A 807 -71.18 16.11 -2.90
CA GLY A 807 -71.34 16.87 -4.14
C GLY A 807 -71.79 18.27 -3.68
N ASP A 808 -71.43 19.29 -4.47
CA ASP A 808 -71.61 20.74 -4.29
C ASP A 808 -70.66 21.50 -3.34
#